data_AF-A0A167CV91-F1
#
_entry.id   AF-A0A167CV91-F1
#
_cell.length_a   1.000
_cell.length_b   1.000
_cell.length_c   1.000
_cell.angle_alpha   90.00
_cell.angle_beta   90.00
_cell.angle_gamma   90.00
#
_symmetry.space_group_name_H-M   'P 1'
#
loop_
_entity.id
_entity.type
_entity.pdbx_description
1 polymer ?
#
loop_
_entity_poly.entity_id
_entity_poly.type
_entity_poly.pdbx_seq_one_letter_code
_entity_poly.pdbx_strand_id
1 'polypeptide(L)'
;MLKKLITTSMLLALGSVTLPLHAHTSSTDSVSSSQHMYKDYSVYFANEEQRIEYARKYHGQIVDTLHNALIVSLSDKEFLSARSSGDIILEHTPPQPINRAANALVKASQNTPTPAQVSGIPNFPCYPTLEETYELAEQLAAKYPNFVELKRIGQSWKKEQGLGGHDLTVLVIKNKKRNKDKKLPTMYMQGALHAREYTAGATTIKFAQHLLENRRTNPDIKWILNQREIHILLIANPDGRKYAELGKLWRKNTNTAYCATNEEQIGADLNRNFDFGWNSTPYSSDEQCSNTYQGPVAASEPETQVIQSYINSIFEDNRGELDTDAAPLDTAGLFIDIHSHGGMIMWPWSHLRTPPPNSTGLSMLGHRLAAYNGYAAFQVGNRFHVSGSADGYAYGQLGVASFTYELGREFFEHCGNFEGEIFPNTLKSLIYAAKVAKAPYKISGGPQILDYKLEGAGNVAIPPGTPINLTAGIYDDFFGRQTYTPLPPSQAIKKVKLIIKKQGEGIVQRLKLPAADGIYDSPQEQLNYALDTSDWDDGRYTLILKAQDVTGQWGVKYAKYLTIDDDASTQNQAPVADFTPTCTYGTCQFDASKSTDDKPGLKYRWFIGSETYRQEYSGEKIEYVHEMAGTYYVTLVVEDANDISAVKHAVFDLDGKYLPIANFTYQCSNLTCEFDSSSSTDPDGQITERLWNFGVDGLYLPGNVKETFTFPVAGEYRVAFVAYDNDGLYHETFQFITVN
;
A
#
# COMPACT_ATOMS: atom_id res chain seq x y z
N MET A 1 -18.61 -32.07 54.44
CA MET A 1 -18.03 -33.31 55.05
C MET A 1 -16.59 -33.40 54.61
N LEU A 2 -15.66 -32.99 55.47
CA LEU A 2 -14.71 -33.83 56.24
C LEU A 2 -13.49 -34.27 55.39
N LYS A 3 -12.35 -33.56 55.50
CA LYS A 3 -11.17 -33.84 56.38
C LYS A 3 -10.31 -34.99 55.83
N LYS A 4 -8.98 -34.86 55.69
CA LYS A 4 -8.04 -34.69 56.82
C LYS A 4 -6.61 -34.31 56.36
N LEU A 5 -6.00 -33.42 57.15
CA LEU A 5 -4.57 -33.12 57.30
C LEU A 5 -3.85 -34.20 58.14
N ILE A 6 -2.50 -34.02 58.26
CA ILE A 6 -1.56 -34.32 59.38
C ILE A 6 -0.35 -35.14 58.84
N THR A 7 0.96 -34.89 59.04
CA THR A 7 1.86 -34.21 60.03
C THR A 7 3.25 -34.02 59.37
N THR A 8 3.93 -32.88 59.42
CA THR A 8 4.97 -32.41 60.40
C THR A 8 6.36 -33.10 60.38
N SER A 9 7.34 -32.31 59.92
CA SER A 9 8.79 -32.15 60.18
C SER A 9 9.59 -33.12 61.08
N MET A 10 10.84 -33.47 60.66
CA MET A 10 12.08 -33.11 61.40
C MET A 10 13.40 -33.35 60.62
N LEU A 11 14.38 -32.53 61.00
CA LEU A 11 15.74 -32.19 60.52
C LEU A 11 16.86 -33.27 60.47
N LEU A 12 17.85 -32.94 59.60
CA LEU A 12 19.34 -33.03 59.73
C LEU A 12 20.12 -34.35 59.54
N ALA A 13 20.99 -34.38 58.52
CA ALA A 13 22.47 -34.36 58.63
C ALA A 13 23.13 -34.60 57.25
N LEU A 14 23.79 -33.58 56.68
CA LEU A 14 25.25 -33.48 56.44
C LEU A 14 25.84 -34.49 55.43
N GLY A 15 26.23 -33.96 54.26
CA GLY A 15 27.01 -34.63 53.23
C GLY A 15 27.45 -33.64 52.16
N SER A 16 28.59 -33.02 52.39
CA SER A 16 29.30 -31.99 51.63
C SER A 16 29.59 -32.32 50.16
N VAL A 17 29.34 -31.35 49.26
CA VAL A 17 30.11 -31.20 48.02
C VAL A 17 30.56 -29.74 47.91
N THR A 18 31.86 -29.63 47.66
CA THR A 18 32.75 -28.47 47.69
C THR A 18 32.43 -27.43 46.62
N LEU A 19 32.23 -26.18 47.03
CA LEU A 19 32.37 -24.98 46.20
C LEU A 19 33.85 -24.55 46.22
N PRO A 20 34.47 -24.21 45.08
CA PRO A 20 35.70 -23.43 45.12
C PRO A 20 35.34 -21.94 45.24
N LEU A 21 35.67 -21.36 46.39
CA LEU A 21 36.06 -19.95 46.47
C LEU A 21 37.42 -19.80 45.78
N HIS A 22 37.60 -18.75 44.99
CA HIS A 22 38.52 -17.62 45.27
C HIS A 22 38.70 -16.77 44.01
N ALA A 23 38.26 -15.52 44.08
CA ALA A 23 39.10 -14.33 43.96
C ALA A 23 38.24 -13.14 43.51
N HIS A 24 37.89 -12.28 44.45
CA HIS A 24 37.58 -10.89 44.14
C HIS A 24 38.87 -10.21 43.68
N THR A 25 39.05 -10.13 42.37
CA THR A 25 39.84 -9.06 41.75
C THR A 25 38.85 -8.01 41.29
N SER A 26 38.88 -6.86 41.95
CA SER A 26 38.33 -5.62 41.42
C SER A 26 39.06 -5.27 40.13
N SER A 27 38.53 -5.65 38.97
CA SER A 27 38.70 -4.84 37.77
C SER A 27 37.53 -3.88 37.73
N THR A 28 37.85 -2.60 37.97
CA THR A 28 37.02 -1.49 37.51
C THR A 28 37.10 -1.49 35.98
N ASP A 29 36.41 -2.42 35.33
CA ASP A 29 36.02 -2.24 33.94
C ASP A 29 34.65 -1.59 33.99
N SER A 30 34.68 -0.27 33.98
CA SER A 30 33.56 0.52 33.49
C SER A 30 33.27 0.03 32.07
N VAL A 31 32.36 -0.93 31.94
CA VAL A 31 31.62 -1.11 30.70
C VAL A 31 30.83 0.18 30.58
N SER A 32 31.41 1.16 29.86
CA SER A 32 30.60 2.21 29.30
C SER A 32 29.51 1.48 28.55
N SER A 33 28.25 1.72 28.92
CA SER A 33 27.16 1.54 27.97
C SER A 33 27.55 2.36 26.75
N SER A 34 28.15 1.73 25.75
CA SER A 34 28.26 2.34 24.44
C SER A 34 26.81 2.44 24.01
N GLN A 35 26.18 3.58 24.29
CA GLN A 35 25.00 4.02 23.55
C GLN A 35 25.36 3.78 22.09
N HIS A 36 24.76 2.77 21.48
CA HIS A 36 24.85 2.60 20.04
C HIS A 36 24.11 3.80 19.46
N MET A 37 24.86 4.87 19.23
CA MET A 37 24.31 6.15 18.85
C MET A 37 23.83 5.99 17.41
N TYR A 38 22.52 5.92 17.22
CA TYR A 38 21.94 6.03 15.89
C TYR A 38 22.37 7.35 15.28
N LYS A 39 22.80 7.29 14.03
CA LYS A 39 23.19 8.46 13.25
C LYS A 39 22.31 8.56 12.03
N ASP A 40 22.10 9.80 11.58
CA ASP A 40 21.38 10.06 10.36
C ASP A 40 22.34 9.96 9.16
N TYR A 41 21.86 9.31 8.11
CA TYR A 41 22.58 9.10 6.87
C TYR A 41 21.70 9.46 5.68
N SER A 42 22.29 10.01 4.63
CA SER A 42 21.61 10.24 3.34
C SER A 42 21.80 9.02 2.44
N VAL A 43 20.70 8.45 1.96
CA VAL A 43 20.67 7.41 0.92
C VAL A 43 20.25 8.04 -0.40
N TYR A 44 21.15 8.03 -1.38
CA TYR A 44 20.92 8.64 -2.70
C TYR A 44 20.46 7.58 -3.71
N PHE A 45 19.69 8.03 -4.70
CA PHE A 45 19.12 7.19 -5.75
C PHE A 45 19.25 7.85 -7.13
N ALA A 46 19.32 7.01 -8.16
CA ALA A 46 19.52 7.40 -9.57
C ALA A 46 18.25 7.62 -10.35
N ASN A 47 17.15 7.05 -9.88
CA ASN A 47 15.85 7.28 -10.44
C ASN A 47 14.80 6.94 -9.38
N GLU A 48 13.56 7.22 -9.73
CA GLU A 48 12.41 6.97 -8.88
C GLU A 48 12.23 5.47 -8.54
N GLU A 49 12.59 4.56 -9.43
CA GLU A 49 12.49 3.11 -9.16
C GLU A 49 13.48 2.68 -8.06
N GLN A 50 14.71 3.21 -8.09
CA GLN A 50 15.69 2.97 -7.03
C GLN A 50 15.29 3.68 -5.72
N ARG A 51 14.71 4.89 -5.79
CA ARG A 51 14.14 5.57 -4.61
C ARG A 51 13.12 4.67 -3.93
N ILE A 52 12.17 4.14 -4.70
CA ILE A 52 11.11 3.27 -4.19
C ILE A 52 11.71 2.01 -3.57
N GLU A 53 12.71 1.38 -4.18
CA GLU A 53 13.32 0.17 -3.62
C GLU A 53 14.06 0.44 -2.30
N TYR A 54 14.84 1.53 -2.21
CA TYR A 54 15.48 1.91 -0.94
C TYR A 54 14.46 2.37 0.10
N ALA A 55 13.39 3.04 -0.31
CA ALA A 55 12.30 3.38 0.60
C ALA A 55 11.64 2.14 1.19
N ARG A 56 11.42 1.07 0.40
CA ARG A 56 10.94 -0.22 0.93
C ARG A 56 11.94 -0.84 1.91
N LYS A 57 13.23 -0.81 1.56
CA LYS A 57 14.31 -1.43 2.36
C LYS A 57 14.52 -0.76 3.71
N TYR A 58 14.49 0.58 3.74
CA TYR A 58 14.74 1.39 4.94
C TYR A 58 13.47 2.02 5.53
N HIS A 59 12.29 1.51 5.16
CA HIS A 59 11.00 2.12 5.45
C HIS A 59 10.85 2.57 6.92
N GLY A 60 11.27 1.73 7.87
CA GLY A 60 11.20 2.03 9.30
C GLY A 60 12.24 3.05 9.79
N GLN A 61 13.37 3.16 9.10
CA GLN A 61 14.51 3.99 9.46
C GLN A 61 14.45 5.40 8.87
N ILE A 62 13.62 5.66 7.85
CA ILE A 62 13.45 7.00 7.28
C ILE A 62 13.03 7.99 8.38
N VAL A 63 13.76 9.09 8.52
CA VAL A 63 13.47 10.22 9.42
C VAL A 63 13.16 11.49 8.65
N ASP A 64 13.71 11.65 7.45
CA ASP A 64 13.42 12.78 6.57
C ASP A 64 13.54 12.39 5.09
N THR A 65 13.02 13.23 4.20
CA THR A 65 13.13 13.08 2.74
C THR A 65 13.66 14.36 2.13
N LEU A 66 14.64 14.23 1.24
CA LEU A 66 15.12 15.27 0.35
C LEU A 66 14.71 14.93 -1.08
N HIS A 67 14.79 15.90 -2.00
CA HIS A 67 14.38 15.72 -3.40
C HIS A 67 15.05 14.50 -4.07
N ASN A 68 16.34 14.23 -3.79
CA ASN A 68 17.10 13.12 -4.36
C ASN A 68 17.73 12.17 -3.32
N ALA A 69 17.27 12.21 -2.06
CA ALA A 69 17.79 11.33 -1.02
C ALA A 69 16.75 11.03 0.08
N LEU A 70 16.87 9.86 0.69
CA LEU A 70 16.19 9.53 1.95
C LEU A 70 17.16 9.79 3.11
N ILE A 71 16.71 10.46 4.17
CA ILE A 71 17.47 10.53 5.41
C ILE A 71 17.00 9.38 6.30
N VAL A 72 17.91 8.47 6.61
CA VAL A 72 17.66 7.26 7.40
C VAL A 72 18.50 7.29 8.68
N SER A 73 17.89 6.91 9.80
CA SER A 73 18.60 6.78 11.08
C SER A 73 19.00 5.33 11.29
N LEU A 74 20.30 5.06 11.29
CA LEU A 74 20.87 3.71 11.34
C LEU A 74 21.84 3.57 12.51
N SER A 75 21.90 2.38 13.10
CA SER A 75 23.01 1.95 13.94
C SER A 75 24.28 1.74 13.10
N ASP A 76 25.45 1.72 13.74
CA ASP A 76 26.72 1.45 13.05
C ASP A 76 26.71 0.12 12.28
N LYS A 77 26.06 -0.90 12.85
CA LYS A 77 25.92 -2.21 12.21
C LYS A 77 25.02 -2.16 10.97
N GLU A 78 23.88 -1.47 11.06
CA GLU A 78 22.97 -1.30 9.92
C GLU A 78 23.64 -0.49 8.81
N PHE A 79 24.37 0.57 9.14
CA PHE A 79 25.15 1.36 8.20
C PHE A 79 26.21 0.52 7.48
N LEU A 80 26.99 -0.27 8.22
CA LEU A 80 28.00 -1.15 7.62
C LEU A 80 27.35 -2.22 6.73
N SER A 81 26.25 -2.82 7.17
CA SER A 81 25.49 -3.80 6.37
C SER A 81 24.97 -3.17 5.08
N ALA A 82 24.42 -1.96 5.17
CA ALA A 82 23.91 -1.22 4.04
C ALA A 82 25.02 -0.89 3.02
N ARG A 83 26.16 -0.36 3.48
CA ARG A 83 27.34 -0.13 2.64
C ARG A 83 27.85 -1.39 1.96
N SER A 84 27.95 -2.49 2.70
CA SER A 84 28.39 -3.77 2.13
C SER A 84 27.44 -4.36 1.09
N SER A 85 26.18 -3.91 1.06
CA SER A 85 25.17 -4.34 0.08
C SER A 85 25.22 -3.55 -1.23
N GLY A 86 26.10 -2.55 -1.35
CA GLY A 86 26.20 -1.68 -2.52
C GLY A 86 25.28 -0.46 -2.48
N ASP A 87 24.62 -0.18 -1.35
CA ASP A 87 23.77 1.00 -1.21
C ASP A 87 24.65 2.27 -1.03
N ILE A 88 24.32 3.33 -1.78
CA ILE A 88 25.04 4.61 -1.68
C ILE A 88 24.56 5.34 -0.42
N ILE A 89 25.36 5.28 0.64
CA ILE A 89 25.07 5.91 1.93
C ILE A 89 26.20 6.82 2.39
N LEU A 90 25.85 8.09 2.61
CA LEU A 90 26.74 9.13 3.13
C LEU A 90 26.30 9.53 4.55
N GLU A 91 27.26 9.76 5.44
CA GLU A 91 26.96 10.34 6.76
C GLU A 91 26.29 11.70 6.55
N HIS A 92 25.09 11.87 7.09
CA HIS A 92 24.36 13.12 6.95
C HIS A 92 24.99 14.13 7.90
N THR A 93 25.96 14.89 7.41
CA THR A 93 26.36 16.12 8.11
C THR A 93 25.32 17.17 7.73
N PRO A 94 24.44 17.61 8.66
CA PRO A 94 23.51 18.67 8.34
C PRO A 94 24.35 19.88 7.93
N PRO A 95 24.01 20.59 6.84
CA PRO A 95 24.63 21.89 6.63
C PRO A 95 24.39 22.72 7.90
N GLN A 96 25.42 23.47 8.32
CA GLN A 96 25.48 24.31 9.54
C GLN A 96 24.12 24.91 9.90
N PRO A 97 23.79 25.16 11.20
CA PRO A 97 22.44 25.43 11.75
C PRO A 97 21.54 26.41 10.98
N ILE A 98 22.12 27.26 10.12
CA ILE A 98 21.43 28.08 9.11
C ILE A 98 20.50 27.24 8.20
N ASN A 99 20.85 26.01 7.81
CA ASN A 99 20.01 25.21 6.90
C ASN A 99 18.96 24.33 7.59
N ARG A 100 19.11 23.97 8.88
CA ARG A 100 17.98 23.37 9.62
C ARG A 100 16.91 24.41 9.89
N ALA A 101 17.31 25.63 10.27
CA ALA A 101 16.36 26.74 10.42
C ALA A 101 15.76 27.13 9.06
N ALA A 102 16.54 27.20 7.98
CA ALA A 102 16.01 27.49 6.64
C ALA A 102 15.12 26.37 6.09
N ASN A 103 15.46 25.09 6.24
CA ASN A 103 14.59 23.98 5.85
C ASN A 103 13.35 23.88 6.76
N ALA A 104 13.47 24.20 8.05
CA ALA A 104 12.32 24.32 8.94
C ALA A 104 11.47 25.54 8.61
N LEU A 105 12.05 26.64 8.11
CA LEU A 105 11.32 27.83 7.64
C LEU A 105 10.71 27.62 6.26
N VAL A 106 11.34 26.86 5.36
CA VAL A 106 10.77 26.42 4.08
C VAL A 106 9.66 25.40 4.33
N LYS A 107 9.87 24.41 5.21
CA LYS A 107 8.82 23.48 5.65
C LYS A 107 7.72 24.18 6.45
N ALA A 108 8.00 25.19 7.27
CA ALA A 108 6.98 25.98 7.98
C ALA A 108 6.23 26.95 7.06
N SER A 109 6.92 27.53 6.06
CA SER A 109 6.32 28.33 4.98
C SER A 109 5.48 27.46 4.05
N GLN A 110 5.86 26.19 3.85
CA GLN A 110 5.03 25.20 3.18
C GLN A 110 3.86 24.84 4.10
N ASN A 111 4.04 24.42 5.35
CA ASN A 111 3.00 24.00 6.30
C ASN A 111 2.03 25.09 6.80
N THR A 112 2.11 26.31 6.26
CA THR A 112 1.08 27.32 6.49
C THR A 112 -0.02 27.09 5.45
N PRO A 113 -1.28 26.79 5.84
CA PRO A 113 -2.36 26.66 4.89
C PRO A 113 -2.37 27.85 3.95
N THR A 114 -2.56 27.61 2.65
CA THR A 114 -2.83 28.74 1.75
C THR A 114 -4.06 29.50 2.30
N PRO A 115 -4.15 30.83 2.15
CA PRO A 115 -5.31 31.58 2.65
C PRO A 115 -6.67 31.08 2.16
N ALA A 116 -6.69 30.24 1.12
CA ALA A 116 -7.87 29.60 0.56
C ALA A 116 -8.18 28.20 1.13
N GLN A 117 -7.25 27.54 1.82
CA GLN A 117 -7.48 26.21 2.40
C GLN A 117 -8.25 26.33 3.73
N VAL A 118 -9.47 25.82 3.75
CA VAL A 118 -10.39 25.88 4.91
C VAL A 118 -10.58 24.54 5.63
N SER A 119 -10.09 23.44 5.05
CA SER A 119 -10.23 22.07 5.58
C SER A 119 -9.04 21.20 5.21
N GLY A 120 -8.90 20.06 5.89
CA GLY A 120 -7.84 19.10 5.67
C GLY A 120 -6.50 19.50 6.29
N ILE A 121 -5.54 18.58 6.24
CA ILE A 121 -4.18 18.79 6.72
C ILE A 121 -3.51 19.91 5.89
N PRO A 122 -2.73 20.84 6.48
CA PRO A 122 -2.07 21.92 5.74
C PRO A 122 -1.28 21.42 4.52
N ASN A 123 -1.54 22.00 3.33
CA ASN A 123 -1.04 21.59 1.99
C ASN A 123 -1.56 20.27 1.44
N PHE A 124 -2.33 19.55 2.22
CA PHE A 124 -2.84 18.22 1.92
C PHE A 124 -4.37 18.22 2.09
N PRO A 125 -5.11 19.11 1.38
CA PRO A 125 -6.54 19.35 1.64
C PRO A 125 -7.45 18.13 1.41
N CYS A 126 -7.00 17.14 0.65
CA CYS A 126 -7.71 15.88 0.44
C CYS A 126 -7.61 14.90 1.63
N TYR A 127 -6.70 15.16 2.57
CA TYR A 127 -6.52 14.37 3.79
C TYR A 127 -7.21 15.09 4.94
N PRO A 128 -8.28 14.52 5.53
CA PRO A 128 -8.86 15.09 6.73
C PRO A 128 -7.85 15.02 7.87
N THR A 129 -7.83 16.06 8.70
CA THR A 129 -7.18 16.05 10.02
C THR A 129 -7.81 14.96 10.91
N LEU A 130 -7.18 14.66 12.04
CA LEU A 130 -7.68 13.73 13.04
C LEU A 130 -9.08 14.13 13.51
N GLU A 131 -9.29 15.41 13.80
CA GLU A 131 -10.57 15.94 14.25
C GLU A 131 -11.63 15.83 13.15
N GLU A 132 -11.31 16.24 11.92
CA GLU A 132 -12.23 16.09 10.78
C GLU A 132 -12.55 14.62 10.49
N THR A 133 -11.60 13.70 10.67
CA THR A 133 -11.82 12.26 10.49
C THR A 133 -12.87 11.73 11.48
N TYR A 134 -12.78 12.14 12.75
CA TYR A 134 -13.77 11.79 13.76
C TYR A 134 -15.12 12.48 13.52
N GLU A 135 -15.12 13.74 13.12
CA GLU A 135 -16.35 14.45 12.76
C GLU A 135 -17.06 13.78 11.59
N LEU A 136 -16.34 13.42 10.52
CA LEU A 136 -16.88 12.67 9.39
C LEU A 136 -17.48 11.34 9.83
N ALA A 137 -16.83 10.61 10.75
CA ALA A 137 -17.36 9.37 11.30
C ALA A 137 -18.67 9.58 12.08
N GLU A 138 -18.76 10.64 12.87
CA GLU A 138 -19.99 11.04 13.59
C GLU A 138 -21.10 11.44 12.63
N GLN A 139 -20.78 12.21 11.59
CA GLN A 139 -21.72 12.58 10.53
C GLN A 139 -22.24 11.34 9.79
N LEU A 140 -21.38 10.37 9.46
CA LEU A 140 -21.79 9.09 8.88
C LEU A 140 -22.70 8.29 9.82
N ALA A 141 -22.39 8.28 11.11
CA ALA A 141 -23.23 7.62 12.12
C ALA A 141 -24.63 8.25 12.21
N ALA A 142 -24.70 9.59 12.20
CA ALA A 142 -25.95 10.34 12.21
C ALA A 142 -26.75 10.18 10.91
N LYS A 143 -26.09 10.19 9.75
CA LYS A 143 -26.70 10.06 8.41
C LYS A 143 -27.17 8.63 8.13
N TYR A 144 -26.48 7.62 8.66
CA TYR A 144 -26.76 6.21 8.40
C TYR A 144 -26.93 5.38 9.70
N PRO A 145 -27.87 5.73 10.59
CA PRO A 145 -27.97 5.13 11.93
C PRO A 145 -28.33 3.63 11.92
N ASN A 146 -28.95 3.16 10.83
CA ASN A 146 -29.27 1.75 10.60
C ASN A 146 -28.08 0.92 10.09
N PHE A 147 -26.95 1.56 9.77
CA PHE A 147 -25.76 0.92 9.21
C PHE A 147 -24.51 1.14 10.05
N VAL A 148 -24.36 2.31 10.68
CA VAL A 148 -23.11 2.71 11.32
C VAL A 148 -23.26 2.71 12.85
N GLU A 149 -22.27 2.15 13.52
CA GLU A 149 -22.09 2.19 14.98
C GLU A 149 -20.65 2.62 15.28
N LEU A 150 -20.46 3.62 16.13
CA LEU A 150 -19.15 4.03 16.60
C LEU A 150 -18.86 3.34 17.93
N LYS A 151 -17.69 2.69 18.03
CA LYS A 151 -17.22 2.03 19.25
C LYS A 151 -15.91 2.66 19.68
N ARG A 152 -15.87 3.20 20.89
CA ARG A 152 -14.62 3.58 21.55
C ARG A 152 -14.03 2.33 22.17
N ILE A 153 -12.85 1.92 21.71
CA ILE A 153 -12.23 0.64 22.10
C ILE A 153 -11.16 0.82 23.18
N GLY A 154 -10.69 2.05 23.38
CA GLY A 154 -9.63 2.36 24.31
C GLY A 154 -9.16 3.81 24.19
N GLN A 155 -8.12 4.15 24.92
CA GLN A 155 -7.52 5.48 24.98
C GLN A 155 -6.09 5.43 24.45
N SER A 156 -5.63 6.54 23.86
CA SER A 156 -4.22 6.73 23.53
C SER A 156 -3.39 7.00 24.79
N TRP A 157 -2.06 6.87 24.68
CA TRP A 157 -1.16 7.06 25.80
C TRP A 157 -1.35 8.43 26.48
N LYS A 158 -1.40 9.54 25.73
CA LYS A 158 -1.59 10.87 26.35
C LYS A 158 -2.89 10.91 27.13
N LYS A 159 -3.94 10.29 26.60
CA LYS A 159 -5.27 10.31 27.21
C LYS A 159 -5.31 9.50 28.50
N GLU A 160 -4.68 8.34 28.53
CA GLU A 160 -4.53 7.56 29.77
C GLU A 160 -3.71 8.30 30.83
N GLN A 161 -2.70 9.08 30.41
CA GLN A 161 -1.90 9.91 31.31
C GLN A 161 -2.59 11.22 31.73
N GLY A 162 -3.78 11.53 31.20
CA GLY A 162 -4.48 12.79 31.48
C GLY A 162 -3.81 14.03 30.86
N LEU A 163 -3.00 13.86 29.82
CA LEU A 163 -2.21 14.92 29.15
C LEU A 163 -2.92 15.50 27.91
N GLY A 164 -4.25 15.38 27.82
CA GLY A 164 -4.97 15.49 26.56
C GLY A 164 -4.82 14.20 25.74
N GLY A 165 -5.26 14.15 24.49
CA GLY A 165 -5.21 12.93 23.67
C GLY A 165 -6.60 12.43 23.27
N HIS A 166 -6.69 11.22 22.72
CA HIS A 166 -7.85 10.78 21.95
C HIS A 166 -8.31 9.36 22.31
N ASP A 167 -9.60 9.08 22.08
CA ASP A 167 -10.09 7.70 22.11
C ASP A 167 -9.74 7.02 20.77
N LEU A 168 -9.37 5.74 20.82
CA LEU A 168 -9.31 4.91 19.64
C LEU A 168 -10.75 4.50 19.28
N THR A 169 -11.20 4.93 18.10
CA THR A 169 -12.59 4.76 17.67
C THR A 169 -12.69 3.87 16.44
N VAL A 170 -13.48 2.81 16.57
CA VAL A 170 -13.84 1.92 15.47
C VAL A 170 -15.21 2.27 14.92
N LEU A 171 -15.28 2.55 13.63
CA LEU A 171 -16.51 2.68 12.86
C LEU A 171 -16.92 1.28 12.37
N VAL A 172 -18.04 0.77 12.88
CA VAL A 172 -18.62 -0.51 12.50
C VAL A 172 -19.75 -0.29 11.50
N ILE A 173 -19.59 -0.84 10.30
CA ILE A 173 -20.60 -0.83 9.24
C ILE A 173 -21.25 -2.22 9.14
N LYS A 174 -22.54 -2.28 9.49
CA LYS A 174 -23.36 -3.50 9.39
C LYS A 174 -24.82 -3.16 9.16
N ASN A 175 -25.54 -3.94 8.34
CA ASN A 175 -26.99 -3.77 8.24
C ASN A 175 -27.69 -4.20 9.53
N LYS A 176 -28.07 -3.25 10.40
CA LYS A 176 -28.72 -3.50 11.71
C LYS A 176 -30.14 -4.04 11.62
N LYS A 177 -30.76 -4.03 10.42
CA LYS A 177 -32.09 -4.61 10.19
C LYS A 177 -32.04 -6.12 9.92
N ARG A 178 -30.85 -6.70 9.74
CA ARG A 178 -30.67 -8.14 9.58
C ARG A 178 -30.97 -8.88 10.89
N ASN A 179 -31.28 -10.17 10.79
CA ASN A 179 -31.30 -11.07 11.93
C ASN A 179 -29.98 -10.95 12.73
N LYS A 180 -30.10 -10.53 14.00
CA LYS A 180 -29.01 -10.31 14.94
C LYS A 180 -28.35 -11.61 15.41
N ASP A 181 -29.07 -12.73 15.33
CA ASP A 181 -28.58 -14.04 15.77
C ASP A 181 -27.58 -14.66 14.78
N LYS A 182 -27.45 -14.07 13.58
CA LYS A 182 -26.49 -14.51 12.57
C LYS A 182 -25.25 -13.64 12.59
N LYS A 183 -24.16 -14.16 13.17
CA LYS A 183 -22.81 -13.62 13.00
C LYS A 183 -22.44 -13.65 11.52
N LEU A 184 -21.93 -12.53 11.01
CA LEU A 184 -21.42 -12.45 9.65
C LEU A 184 -19.90 -12.48 9.66
N PRO A 185 -19.29 -12.93 8.55
CA PRO A 185 -17.87 -12.78 8.36
C PRO A 185 -17.44 -11.31 8.47
N THR A 186 -16.41 -11.09 9.28
CA THR A 186 -15.88 -9.77 9.59
C THR A 186 -14.73 -9.42 8.63
N MET A 187 -14.69 -8.19 8.16
CA MET A 187 -13.47 -7.58 7.66
C MET A 187 -13.09 -6.47 8.64
N TYR A 188 -11.90 -6.56 9.22
CA TYR A 188 -11.32 -5.51 10.03
C TYR A 188 -10.21 -4.83 9.24
N MET A 189 -10.23 -3.50 9.24
CA MET A 189 -9.13 -2.71 8.73
C MET A 189 -8.78 -1.59 9.69
N GLN A 190 -7.51 -1.23 9.71
CA GLN A 190 -7.00 -0.08 10.44
C GLN A 190 -6.03 0.72 9.56
N GLY A 191 -5.80 1.97 9.92
CA GLY A 191 -4.82 2.81 9.25
C GLY A 191 -4.13 3.75 10.23
N ALA A 192 -2.98 4.27 9.80
CA ALA A 192 -2.16 5.19 10.57
C ALA A 192 -1.74 4.62 11.94
N LEU A 193 -1.30 3.36 11.96
CA LEU A 193 -0.56 2.79 13.09
C LEU A 193 0.80 3.48 13.24
N HIS A 194 1.43 3.88 12.12
CA HIS A 194 2.43 4.93 12.13
C HIS A 194 1.82 6.29 11.77
N ALA A 195 2.20 7.32 12.53
CA ALA A 195 1.53 8.61 12.49
C ALA A 195 1.74 9.43 11.21
N ARG A 196 2.88 9.29 10.52
CA ARG A 196 3.22 10.03 9.29
C ARG A 196 2.48 9.56 8.04
N GLU A 197 1.72 8.48 8.14
CA GLU A 197 1.14 7.79 7.00
C GLU A 197 -0.23 8.39 6.67
N TYR A 198 -0.24 9.46 5.87
CA TYR A 198 -1.48 10.18 5.55
C TYR A 198 -2.44 9.34 4.73
N THR A 199 -1.92 8.70 3.68
CA THR A 199 -2.66 7.77 2.80
C THR A 199 -3.36 6.67 3.56
N ALA A 200 -2.71 6.09 4.57
CA ALA A 200 -3.31 5.07 5.41
C ALA A 200 -4.56 5.57 6.14
N GLY A 201 -4.43 6.68 6.88
CA GLY A 201 -5.55 7.23 7.66
C GLY A 201 -6.70 7.74 6.80
N ALA A 202 -6.44 8.42 5.68
CA ALA A 202 -7.54 8.90 4.82
C ALA A 202 -8.27 7.76 4.11
N THR A 203 -7.57 6.67 3.75
CA THR A 203 -8.19 5.51 3.11
C THR A 203 -9.28 4.89 3.99
N THR A 204 -9.12 4.90 5.32
CA THR A 204 -10.10 4.31 6.25
C THR A 204 -11.47 4.99 6.15
N ILE A 205 -11.50 6.32 6.31
CA ILE A 205 -12.75 7.09 6.29
C ILE A 205 -13.34 7.18 4.88
N LYS A 206 -12.51 7.33 3.84
CA LYS A 206 -12.99 7.37 2.45
C LYS A 206 -13.61 6.04 2.01
N PHE A 207 -13.08 4.91 2.46
CA PHE A 207 -13.71 3.60 2.21
C PHE A 207 -15.08 3.49 2.89
N ALA A 208 -15.20 3.95 4.14
CA ALA A 208 -16.48 3.99 4.86
C ALA A 208 -17.54 4.82 4.12
N GLN A 209 -17.17 6.04 3.68
CA GLN A 209 -18.02 6.92 2.88
C GLN A 209 -18.50 6.22 1.60
N HIS A 210 -17.56 5.64 0.84
CA HIS A 210 -17.88 4.97 -0.42
C HIS A 210 -18.90 3.85 -0.25
N LEU A 211 -18.75 2.99 0.76
CA LEU A 211 -19.70 1.91 1.05
C LEU A 211 -21.10 2.45 1.38
N LEU A 212 -21.20 3.51 2.17
CA LEU A 212 -22.49 4.04 2.66
C LEU A 212 -23.23 4.86 1.60
N GLU A 213 -22.50 5.65 0.82
CA GLU A 213 -23.03 6.48 -0.26
C GLU A 213 -23.56 5.63 -1.40
N ASN A 214 -22.83 4.56 -1.75
CA ASN A 214 -23.18 3.69 -2.87
C ASN A 214 -24.07 2.49 -2.49
N ARG A 215 -24.52 2.37 -1.23
CA ARG A 215 -25.32 1.22 -0.73
C ARG A 215 -26.61 0.94 -1.51
N ARG A 216 -27.17 1.94 -2.20
CA ARG A 216 -28.43 1.84 -2.96
C ARG A 216 -28.20 1.61 -4.45
N THR A 217 -27.15 2.20 -4.99
CA THR A 217 -26.86 2.28 -6.43
C THR A 217 -25.92 1.17 -6.88
N ASN A 218 -25.01 0.70 -6.02
CA ASN A 218 -24.08 -0.37 -6.34
C ASN A 218 -24.57 -1.71 -5.74
N PRO A 219 -24.90 -2.72 -6.57
CA PRO A 219 -25.40 -4.01 -6.08
C PRO A 219 -24.37 -4.85 -5.35
N ASP A 220 -23.08 -4.70 -5.66
CA ASP A 220 -22.00 -5.39 -4.95
C ASP A 220 -21.82 -4.81 -3.54
N ILE A 221 -21.85 -3.49 -3.40
CA ILE A 221 -21.81 -2.84 -2.08
C ILE A 221 -23.05 -3.19 -1.27
N LYS A 222 -24.24 -3.17 -1.89
CA LYS A 222 -25.46 -3.66 -1.23
C LYS A 222 -25.31 -5.11 -0.76
N TRP A 223 -24.68 -5.97 -1.55
CA TRP A 223 -24.41 -7.35 -1.15
C TRP A 223 -23.42 -7.41 0.02
N ILE A 224 -22.32 -6.67 -0.03
CA ILE A 224 -21.32 -6.58 1.05
C ILE A 224 -22.01 -6.19 2.36
N LEU A 225 -22.76 -5.08 2.38
CA LEU A 225 -23.42 -4.58 3.59
C LEU A 225 -24.48 -5.54 4.17
N ASN A 226 -24.98 -6.47 3.36
CA ASN A 226 -25.92 -7.50 3.80
C ASN A 226 -25.25 -8.81 4.22
N GLN A 227 -23.99 -9.02 3.84
CA GLN A 227 -23.28 -10.30 3.99
C GLN A 227 -21.96 -10.20 4.76
N ARG A 228 -21.52 -8.99 5.12
CA ARG A 228 -20.32 -8.71 5.92
C ARG A 228 -20.63 -7.76 7.06
N GLU A 229 -19.75 -7.78 8.05
CA GLU A 229 -19.55 -6.70 9.01
C GLU A 229 -18.17 -6.10 8.74
N ILE A 230 -18.12 -4.78 8.51
CA ILE A 230 -16.87 -4.07 8.22
C ILE A 230 -16.53 -3.22 9.44
N HIS A 231 -15.35 -3.43 10.00
CA HIS A 231 -14.86 -2.74 11.19
C HIS A 231 -13.64 -1.92 10.78
N ILE A 232 -13.68 -0.62 11.03
CA ILE A 232 -12.66 0.32 10.57
C ILE A 232 -12.14 1.10 11.78
N LEU A 233 -10.92 0.81 12.25
CA LEU A 233 -10.24 1.68 13.19
C LEU A 233 -9.69 2.88 12.42
N LEU A 234 -10.25 4.07 12.72
CA LEU A 234 -10.07 5.26 11.88
C LEU A 234 -8.60 5.74 11.85
N ILE A 235 -8.04 6.00 13.03
CA ILE A 235 -6.63 6.38 13.24
C ILE A 235 -6.13 5.58 14.44
N ALA A 236 -5.19 4.65 14.21
CA ALA A 236 -4.68 3.76 15.25
C ALA A 236 -3.68 4.44 16.21
N ASN A 237 -2.98 5.49 15.75
CA ASN A 237 -2.04 6.28 16.53
C ASN A 237 -2.42 7.77 16.54
N PRO A 238 -3.50 8.16 17.26
CA PRO A 238 -4.03 9.51 17.18
C PRO A 238 -3.10 10.56 17.80
N ASP A 239 -2.38 10.23 18.87
CA ASP A 239 -1.46 11.20 19.50
C ASP A 239 -0.27 11.52 18.61
N GLY A 240 0.33 10.50 17.98
CA GLY A 240 1.40 10.71 17.00
C GLY A 240 0.90 11.46 15.78
N ARG A 241 -0.34 11.20 15.33
CA ARG A 241 -0.94 11.86 14.16
C ARG A 241 -0.95 13.38 14.30
N LYS A 242 -1.17 13.92 15.51
CA LYS A 242 -1.09 15.37 15.75
C LYS A 242 0.29 15.97 15.46
N TYR A 243 1.38 15.23 15.69
CA TYR A 243 2.72 15.68 15.29
C TYR A 243 2.91 15.59 13.77
N ALA A 244 2.37 14.54 13.15
CA ALA A 244 2.44 14.39 11.71
C ALA A 244 1.76 15.56 11.00
N GLU A 245 0.56 15.95 11.44
CA GLU A 245 -0.22 17.09 10.90
C GLU A 245 0.49 18.45 10.95
N LEU A 246 1.55 18.58 11.76
CA LEU A 246 2.44 19.75 11.78
C LEU A 246 3.53 19.67 10.69
N GLY A 247 3.46 18.67 9.82
CA GLY A 247 4.41 18.32 8.78
C GLY A 247 5.70 17.66 9.30
N LYS A 248 5.66 17.01 10.48
CA LYS A 248 6.78 16.19 10.96
C LYS A 248 6.62 14.75 10.46
N LEU A 249 7.69 14.10 10.01
CA LEU A 249 7.67 12.67 9.65
C LEU A 249 7.65 11.75 10.88
N TRP A 250 6.74 12.04 11.83
CA TRP A 250 6.55 11.36 13.09
C TRP A 250 6.03 9.93 12.88
N ARG A 251 6.74 8.92 13.36
CA ARG A 251 6.37 7.51 13.17
C ARG A 251 5.62 6.92 14.37
N LYS A 252 6.24 6.99 15.55
CA LYS A 252 5.89 6.26 16.78
C LYS A 252 4.64 6.82 17.48
N ASN A 253 4.20 6.19 18.57
CA ASN A 253 3.28 6.87 19.49
C ASN A 253 4.00 8.02 20.22
N THR A 254 3.45 8.53 21.32
CA THR A 254 4.02 9.71 22.01
C THR A 254 4.35 9.46 23.47
N ASN A 255 4.62 8.20 23.82
CA ASN A 255 4.97 7.81 25.18
C ASN A 255 6.28 8.49 25.62
N THR A 256 6.16 9.49 26.51
CA THR A 256 7.30 10.32 26.96
C THR A 256 8.25 9.60 27.91
N ALA A 257 7.92 8.39 28.35
CA ALA A 257 8.81 7.56 29.16
C ALA A 257 10.01 7.02 28.34
N TYR A 258 9.95 7.07 27.01
CA TYR A 258 10.98 6.54 26.12
C TYR A 258 11.68 7.66 25.38
N CYS A 259 13.02 7.60 25.30
CA CYS A 259 13.86 8.64 24.71
C CYS A 259 13.62 10.03 25.31
N ALA A 260 13.45 10.12 26.64
CA ALA A 260 13.10 11.35 27.34
C ALA A 260 14.10 12.52 27.15
N THR A 261 15.31 12.25 26.65
CA THR A 261 16.32 13.27 26.34
C THR A 261 16.12 13.95 24.98
N ASN A 262 15.21 13.44 24.13
CA ASN A 262 14.92 14.01 22.82
C ASN A 262 13.41 13.93 22.53
N GLU A 263 12.71 15.05 22.70
CA GLU A 263 11.27 15.17 22.43
C GLU A 263 10.89 14.84 20.98
N GLU A 264 11.83 14.87 20.04
CA GLU A 264 11.58 14.53 18.64
C GLU A 264 11.63 13.02 18.35
N GLN A 265 11.99 12.20 19.35
CA GLN A 265 12.21 10.75 19.21
C GLN A 265 11.50 9.92 20.28
N ILE A 266 10.61 10.53 21.08
CA ILE A 266 9.84 9.81 22.10
C ILE A 266 8.89 8.75 21.52
N GLY A 267 8.40 7.87 22.37
CA GLY A 267 7.42 6.83 22.02
C GLY A 267 8.02 5.51 21.57
N ALA A 268 7.14 4.53 21.36
CA ALA A 268 7.44 3.21 20.81
C ALA A 268 6.77 3.02 19.44
N ASP A 269 7.39 2.20 18.60
CA ASP A 269 6.81 1.76 17.33
C ASP A 269 5.72 0.73 17.62
N LEU A 270 4.46 1.16 17.43
CA LEU A 270 3.30 0.30 17.70
C LEU A 270 3.32 -0.97 16.85
N ASN A 271 3.86 -0.93 15.62
CA ASN A 271 3.94 -2.10 14.74
C ASN A 271 5.20 -2.95 15.01
N ARG A 272 5.81 -2.79 16.18
CA ARG A 272 6.83 -3.67 16.76
C ARG A 272 6.43 -4.19 18.14
N ASN A 273 5.29 -3.74 18.66
CA ASN A 273 4.89 -3.89 20.06
C ASN A 273 3.83 -4.97 20.28
N PHE A 274 3.28 -5.60 19.24
CA PHE A 274 2.27 -6.66 19.40
C PHE A 274 2.89 -7.93 20.00
N ASP A 275 2.10 -8.73 20.71
CA ASP A 275 2.61 -9.85 21.51
C ASP A 275 3.17 -11.00 20.68
N PHE A 276 2.55 -11.26 19.53
CA PHE A 276 2.93 -12.39 18.70
C PHE A 276 4.26 -12.13 17.99
N GLY A 277 5.24 -13.00 18.25
CA GLY A 277 6.58 -12.90 17.67
C GLY A 277 7.34 -11.66 18.14
N TRP A 278 6.97 -11.01 19.26
CA TRP A 278 7.70 -9.88 19.83
C TRP A 278 9.16 -10.24 20.14
N ASN A 279 10.09 -9.31 19.86
CA ASN A 279 11.54 -9.47 20.10
C ASN A 279 12.14 -10.80 19.59
N SER A 280 11.59 -11.33 18.49
CA SER A 280 12.06 -12.59 17.88
C SER A 280 13.07 -12.37 16.74
N THR A 281 13.33 -11.11 16.37
CA THR A 281 14.24 -10.74 15.29
C THR A 281 15.16 -9.59 15.72
N PRO A 282 16.38 -9.48 15.17
CA PRO A 282 17.30 -8.37 15.48
C PRO A 282 16.95 -7.06 14.76
N TYR A 283 15.80 -6.98 14.08
CA TYR A 283 15.39 -5.85 13.23
C TYR A 283 14.29 -4.99 13.87
N SER A 284 13.94 -5.30 15.11
CA SER A 284 13.14 -4.46 16.00
C SER A 284 14.08 -3.99 17.11
N SER A 285 14.12 -2.69 17.37
CA SER A 285 15.14 -2.10 18.24
C SER A 285 14.70 -2.14 19.70
N ASP A 286 15.62 -2.45 20.62
CA ASP A 286 15.50 -2.24 22.06
C ASP A 286 16.03 -0.86 22.51
N GLU A 287 16.69 -0.12 21.62
CA GLU A 287 17.13 1.26 21.86
C GLU A 287 15.95 2.24 21.78
N GLN A 288 15.67 2.95 22.88
CA GLN A 288 14.47 3.79 23.04
C GLN A 288 14.34 4.92 22.01
N CYS A 289 15.46 5.48 21.56
CA CYS A 289 15.48 6.57 20.59
C CYS A 289 15.37 6.10 19.13
N SER A 290 15.38 4.79 18.88
CA SER A 290 15.16 4.25 17.53
C SER A 290 13.72 4.48 17.06
N ASN A 291 13.57 4.68 15.74
CA ASN A 291 12.25 4.73 15.09
C ASN A 291 11.51 3.38 15.10
N THR A 292 12.22 2.28 15.31
CA THR A 292 11.67 0.92 15.39
C THR A 292 11.75 0.37 16.81
N TYR A 293 11.80 1.25 17.82
CA TYR A 293 11.82 0.86 19.22
C TYR A 293 10.56 0.04 19.58
N GLN A 294 10.76 -1.21 19.99
CA GLN A 294 9.69 -2.19 20.17
C GLN A 294 8.93 -2.11 21.51
N GLY A 295 9.31 -1.16 22.36
CA GLY A 295 8.87 -1.10 23.76
C GLY A 295 9.72 -2.01 24.67
N PRO A 296 9.62 -1.83 26.00
CA PRO A 296 10.41 -2.60 26.97
C PRO A 296 9.92 -4.05 27.13
N VAL A 297 8.64 -4.30 26.82
CA VAL A 297 7.99 -5.61 26.82
C VAL A 297 6.93 -5.64 25.73
N ALA A 298 6.47 -6.84 25.38
CA ALA A 298 5.35 -7.03 24.48
C ALA A 298 4.06 -6.36 25.01
N ALA A 299 3.29 -5.76 24.11
CA ALA A 299 2.09 -4.96 24.37
C ALA A 299 2.27 -3.91 25.48
N SER A 300 3.43 -3.27 25.56
CA SER A 300 3.66 -2.19 26.53
C SER A 300 2.79 -0.96 26.28
N GLU A 301 2.40 -0.69 25.03
CA GLU A 301 1.67 0.52 24.68
C GLU A 301 0.16 0.33 24.77
N PRO A 302 -0.59 1.31 25.33
CA PRO A 302 -2.03 1.19 25.50
C PRO A 302 -2.77 1.07 24.17
N GLU A 303 -2.30 1.75 23.11
CA GLU A 303 -2.85 1.59 21.76
C GLU A 303 -2.75 0.14 21.29
N THR A 304 -1.60 -0.51 21.47
CA THR A 304 -1.37 -1.91 21.09
C THR A 304 -2.25 -2.87 21.89
N GLN A 305 -2.40 -2.64 23.20
CA GLN A 305 -3.25 -3.46 24.07
C GLN A 305 -4.72 -3.43 23.64
N VAL A 306 -5.25 -2.24 23.36
CA VAL A 306 -6.68 -2.10 23.02
C VAL A 306 -6.98 -2.60 21.61
N ILE A 307 -6.05 -2.46 20.67
CA ILE A 307 -6.17 -3.02 19.32
C ILE A 307 -6.20 -4.55 19.37
N GLN A 308 -5.26 -5.19 20.07
CA GLN A 308 -5.23 -6.65 20.20
C GLN A 308 -6.48 -7.21 20.88
N SER A 309 -6.91 -6.56 21.98
CA SER A 309 -8.16 -6.89 22.66
C SER A 309 -9.37 -6.79 21.71
N TYR A 310 -9.41 -5.77 20.87
CA TYR A 310 -10.47 -5.61 19.89
C TYR A 310 -10.44 -6.70 18.80
N ILE A 311 -9.27 -7.04 18.26
CA ILE A 311 -9.08 -8.13 17.29
C ILE A 311 -9.62 -9.44 17.87
N ASN A 312 -9.25 -9.78 19.11
CA ASN A 312 -9.73 -10.97 19.81
C ASN A 312 -11.24 -10.97 20.07
N SER A 313 -11.86 -9.78 20.18
CA SER A 313 -13.30 -9.66 20.42
C SER A 313 -14.16 -9.91 19.18
N ILE A 314 -13.58 -9.78 17.97
CA ILE A 314 -14.34 -9.84 16.70
C ILE A 314 -14.01 -11.08 15.85
N PHE A 315 -12.83 -11.67 16.03
CA PHE A 315 -12.42 -12.89 15.33
C PHE A 315 -12.43 -14.10 16.25
N GLU A 316 -12.65 -15.27 15.64
CA GLU A 316 -12.53 -16.56 16.32
C GLU A 316 -11.13 -17.10 16.09
N ASP A 317 -10.51 -17.62 17.14
CA ASP A 317 -9.30 -18.42 17.00
C ASP A 317 -9.64 -19.75 16.33
N ASN A 318 -9.11 -19.95 15.12
CA ASN A 318 -9.32 -21.16 14.33
C ASN A 318 -8.00 -21.88 14.04
N ARG A 319 -6.92 -21.52 14.73
CA ARG A 319 -5.60 -22.10 14.53
C ARG A 319 -5.22 -22.98 15.71
N GLY A 320 -4.29 -23.92 15.51
CA GLY A 320 -3.65 -24.63 16.62
C GLY A 320 -2.53 -23.80 17.27
N GLU A 321 -2.05 -24.28 18.42
CA GLU A 321 -1.05 -23.56 19.23
C GLU A 321 0.34 -23.49 18.57
N LEU A 322 0.67 -24.38 17.62
CA LEU A 322 2.00 -24.43 17.03
C LEU A 322 2.15 -23.52 15.83
N ASP A 323 3.37 -23.04 15.59
CA ASP A 323 3.66 -22.20 14.43
C ASP A 323 3.41 -22.88 13.07
N THR A 324 3.37 -24.21 13.10
CA THR A 324 3.10 -25.08 11.95
C THR A 324 1.62 -25.40 11.73
N ASP A 325 0.73 -24.99 12.64
CA ASP A 325 -0.70 -25.31 12.54
C ASP A 325 -1.39 -24.34 11.59
N ALA A 326 -2.11 -24.90 10.61
CA ALA A 326 -2.92 -24.15 9.66
C ALA A 326 -4.34 -23.95 10.20
N ALA A 327 -4.89 -22.75 9.98
CA ALA A 327 -6.32 -22.55 10.13
C ALA A 327 -7.09 -23.29 9.00
N PRO A 328 -8.32 -23.76 9.23
CA PRO A 328 -9.19 -24.28 8.18
C PRO A 328 -9.29 -23.35 6.96
N LEU A 329 -9.38 -23.92 5.76
CA LEU A 329 -9.47 -23.11 4.53
C LEU A 329 -10.77 -22.28 4.42
N ASP A 330 -11.78 -22.63 5.21
CA ASP A 330 -13.04 -21.91 5.34
C ASP A 330 -13.12 -20.99 6.56
N THR A 331 -12.01 -20.80 7.28
CA THR A 331 -11.89 -19.78 8.34
C THR A 331 -12.38 -18.44 7.82
N ALA A 332 -13.36 -17.86 8.52
CA ALA A 332 -13.96 -16.58 8.19
C ALA A 332 -13.20 -15.45 8.89
N GLY A 333 -13.07 -14.32 8.21
CA GLY A 333 -12.37 -13.15 8.74
C GLY A 333 -11.24 -12.69 7.85
N LEU A 334 -11.09 -11.38 7.68
CA LEU A 334 -9.96 -10.76 7.00
C LEU A 334 -9.50 -9.55 7.80
N PHE A 335 -8.20 -9.48 8.07
CA PHE A 335 -7.53 -8.36 8.73
C PHE A 335 -6.65 -7.63 7.70
N ILE A 336 -6.77 -6.30 7.64
CA ILE A 336 -5.93 -5.45 6.78
C ILE A 336 -5.35 -4.30 7.59
N ASP A 337 -4.04 -4.25 7.70
CA ASP A 337 -3.30 -3.13 8.27
C ASP A 337 -2.82 -2.21 7.16
N ILE A 338 -3.38 -0.99 7.08
CA ILE A 338 -3.01 -0.04 6.04
C ILE A 338 -1.91 0.88 6.56
N HIS A 339 -0.82 0.89 5.80
CA HIS A 339 0.37 1.70 5.94
C HIS A 339 0.66 2.48 4.65
N SER A 340 1.69 3.32 4.70
CA SER A 340 2.31 3.92 3.52
C SER A 340 3.77 4.22 3.86
N HIS A 341 4.76 4.04 2.99
CA HIS A 341 4.64 3.79 1.57
C HIS A 341 5.55 2.67 1.08
N GLY A 342 5.39 2.32 -0.20
CA GLY A 342 6.26 1.35 -0.88
C GLY A 342 5.59 0.59 -2.01
N GLY A 343 4.27 0.71 -2.18
CA GLY A 343 3.52 -0.02 -3.19
C GLY A 343 3.60 -1.53 -2.96
N MET A 344 3.20 -2.00 -1.77
CA MET A 344 3.31 -3.40 -1.37
C MET A 344 2.01 -3.95 -0.78
N ILE A 345 1.76 -5.24 -1.01
CA ILE A 345 0.73 -6.04 -0.34
C ILE A 345 1.43 -7.23 0.28
N MET A 346 1.54 -7.24 1.59
CA MET A 346 2.38 -8.18 2.32
C MET A 346 1.54 -9.07 3.23
N TRP A 347 2.04 -10.28 3.52
CA TRP A 347 1.41 -11.19 4.46
C TRP A 347 2.41 -11.84 5.42
N PRO A 348 1.95 -12.36 6.58
CA PRO A 348 2.77 -13.13 7.51
C PRO A 348 3.44 -14.37 6.88
N TRP A 349 4.45 -14.98 7.48
CA TRP A 349 5.13 -14.52 8.69
C TRP A 349 6.01 -13.31 8.41
N SER A 350 6.01 -12.38 9.37
CA SER A 350 6.87 -11.21 9.36
C SER A 350 8.22 -11.47 10.02
N HIS A 351 8.26 -12.38 11.01
CA HIS A 351 9.46 -12.70 11.78
C HIS A 351 10.20 -13.97 11.29
N LEU A 352 9.62 -14.74 10.37
CA LEU A 352 10.19 -15.98 9.84
C LEU A 352 10.23 -15.98 8.31
N ARG A 353 11.33 -16.51 7.76
CA ARG A 353 11.46 -16.82 6.31
C ARG A 353 10.63 -18.01 5.88
N THR A 354 10.38 -18.95 6.78
CA THR A 354 9.55 -20.13 6.46
C THR A 354 8.14 -19.67 6.11
N PRO A 355 7.51 -20.21 5.05
CA PRO A 355 6.14 -19.86 4.74
C PRO A 355 5.18 -20.19 5.88
N PRO A 356 4.13 -19.37 6.10
CA PRO A 356 3.07 -19.74 7.02
C PRO A 356 2.33 -20.99 6.55
N PRO A 357 1.70 -21.76 7.47
CA PRO A 357 0.94 -22.97 7.10
C PRO A 357 -0.18 -22.72 6.08
N ASN A 358 -0.80 -21.54 6.08
CA ASN A 358 -1.82 -21.13 5.10
C ASN A 358 -1.25 -20.42 3.86
N SER A 359 0.07 -20.52 3.61
CA SER A 359 0.78 -19.76 2.57
C SER A 359 0.18 -19.83 1.18
N THR A 360 -0.36 -20.98 0.74
CA THR A 360 -1.03 -21.08 -0.57
C THR A 360 -2.22 -20.12 -0.66
N GLY A 361 -3.08 -20.08 0.36
CA GLY A 361 -4.25 -19.20 0.39
C GLY A 361 -3.87 -17.72 0.58
N LEU A 362 -2.86 -17.45 1.41
CA LEU A 362 -2.34 -16.09 1.62
C LEU A 362 -1.68 -15.52 0.35
N SER A 363 -0.85 -16.31 -0.33
CA SER A 363 -0.19 -15.91 -1.58
C SER A 363 -1.22 -15.70 -2.69
N MET A 364 -2.18 -16.62 -2.85
CA MET A 364 -3.27 -16.49 -3.82
C MET A 364 -4.06 -15.19 -3.60
N LEU A 365 -4.45 -14.91 -2.36
CA LEU A 365 -5.18 -13.70 -2.03
C LEU A 365 -4.32 -12.44 -2.18
N GLY A 366 -3.09 -12.44 -1.67
CA GLY A 366 -2.17 -11.30 -1.72
C GLY A 366 -1.88 -10.83 -3.15
N HIS A 367 -1.58 -11.76 -4.06
CA HIS A 367 -1.36 -11.44 -5.48
C HIS A 367 -2.60 -10.89 -6.16
N ARG A 368 -3.80 -11.38 -5.81
CA ARG A 368 -5.07 -10.84 -6.36
C ARG A 368 -5.43 -9.47 -5.79
N LEU A 369 -5.13 -9.22 -4.52
CA LEU A 369 -5.29 -7.90 -3.91
C LEU A 369 -4.35 -6.88 -4.57
N ALA A 370 -3.12 -7.29 -4.89
CA ALA A 370 -2.12 -6.48 -5.57
C ALA A 370 -2.39 -6.25 -7.06
N ALA A 371 -3.17 -7.11 -7.71
CA ALA A 371 -3.53 -6.98 -9.11
C ALA A 371 -4.26 -5.66 -9.43
N TYR A 372 -5.06 -5.16 -8.47
CA TYR A 372 -5.84 -3.93 -8.63
C TYR A 372 -5.02 -2.64 -8.59
N ASN A 373 -3.84 -2.67 -7.98
CA ASN A 373 -2.98 -1.49 -7.77
C ASN A 373 -1.58 -1.65 -8.37
N GLY A 374 -1.25 -2.81 -8.93
CA GLY A 374 0.07 -3.10 -9.51
C GLY A 374 1.19 -3.25 -8.47
N TYR A 375 0.84 -3.45 -7.20
CA TYR A 375 1.81 -3.49 -6.11
C TYR A 375 2.62 -4.79 -6.05
N ALA A 376 3.75 -4.74 -5.37
CA ALA A 376 4.55 -5.92 -5.07
C ALA A 376 3.85 -6.78 -4.01
N ALA A 377 3.64 -8.06 -4.29
CA ALA A 377 3.00 -9.01 -3.38
C ALA A 377 3.98 -10.08 -2.88
N PHE A 378 4.16 -10.19 -1.56
CA PHE A 378 5.10 -11.15 -0.96
C PHE A 378 4.85 -11.39 0.53
N GLN A 379 5.36 -12.52 1.04
CA GLN A 379 5.49 -12.74 2.49
C GLN A 379 6.57 -11.82 3.06
N VAL A 380 6.27 -11.09 4.12
CA VAL A 380 7.18 -10.13 4.76
C VAL A 380 8.55 -10.75 5.03
N GLY A 381 8.60 -11.88 5.75
CA GLY A 381 9.81 -12.62 6.16
C GLY A 381 10.78 -13.02 5.05
N ASN A 382 10.33 -13.05 3.79
CA ASN A 382 11.20 -13.32 2.64
C ASN A 382 12.12 -12.13 2.32
N ARG A 383 11.68 -10.91 2.63
CA ARG A 383 12.38 -9.66 2.30
C ARG A 383 12.85 -8.93 3.55
N PHE A 384 11.95 -8.73 4.51
CA PHE A 384 12.19 -8.02 5.76
C PHE A 384 11.90 -8.94 6.93
N HIS A 385 12.56 -8.70 8.05
CA HIS A 385 12.26 -9.40 9.29
C HIS A 385 11.68 -8.36 10.24
N VAL A 386 10.47 -8.60 10.71
CA VAL A 386 9.77 -7.72 11.64
C VAL A 386 9.14 -8.58 12.72
N SER A 387 9.42 -8.25 13.98
CA SER A 387 8.79 -8.86 15.16
C SER A 387 7.70 -7.94 15.72
N GLY A 388 6.67 -8.54 16.34
CA GLY A 388 5.61 -7.80 17.03
C GLY A 388 4.74 -6.92 16.13
N SER A 389 4.43 -7.38 14.92
CA SER A 389 3.56 -6.65 13.97
C SER A 389 2.08 -7.00 14.14
N ALA A 390 1.19 -6.07 13.76
CA ALA A 390 -0.26 -6.24 13.89
C ALA A 390 -0.80 -7.35 12.97
N ASP A 391 -0.29 -7.44 11.75
CA ASP A 391 -0.66 -8.48 10.79
C ASP A 391 -0.24 -9.88 11.28
N GLY A 392 0.96 -9.96 11.87
CA GLY A 392 1.52 -11.13 12.51
C GLY A 392 0.68 -11.58 13.70
N TYR A 393 0.17 -10.64 14.51
CA TYR A 393 -0.75 -10.95 15.61
C TYR A 393 -2.06 -11.58 15.12
N ALA A 394 -2.74 -10.94 14.15
CA ALA A 394 -4.04 -11.42 13.67
C ALA A 394 -3.96 -12.84 13.06
N TYR A 395 -2.90 -13.13 12.29
CA TYR A 395 -2.69 -14.48 11.74
C TYR A 395 -2.12 -15.45 12.77
N GLY A 396 -1.10 -15.04 13.53
CA GLY A 396 -0.37 -15.90 14.45
C GLY A 396 -1.19 -16.35 15.64
N GLN A 397 -1.99 -15.45 16.22
CA GLN A 397 -2.82 -15.81 17.37
C GLN A 397 -4.14 -16.47 16.98
N LEU A 398 -4.73 -16.11 15.83
CA LEU A 398 -6.12 -16.48 15.53
C LEU A 398 -6.32 -17.24 14.20
N GLY A 399 -5.29 -17.32 13.36
CA GLY A 399 -5.38 -17.92 12.03
C GLY A 399 -6.17 -17.09 11.01
N VAL A 400 -6.47 -15.82 11.32
CA VAL A 400 -7.22 -14.93 10.43
C VAL A 400 -6.35 -14.54 9.23
N ALA A 401 -6.90 -14.56 8.02
CA ALA A 401 -6.16 -14.09 6.85
C ALA A 401 -5.81 -12.61 7.06
N SER A 402 -4.53 -12.28 6.94
CA SER A 402 -3.98 -11.02 7.43
C SER A 402 -3.02 -10.43 6.42
N PHE A 403 -3.15 -9.13 6.14
CA PHE A 403 -2.34 -8.44 5.15
C PHE A 403 -1.95 -7.05 5.62
N THR A 404 -0.74 -6.64 5.26
CA THR A 404 -0.28 -5.25 5.37
C THR A 404 -0.27 -4.61 3.98
N TYR A 405 -0.89 -3.44 3.85
CA TYR A 405 -0.90 -2.64 2.63
C TYR A 405 0.06 -1.48 2.81
N GLU A 406 1.05 -1.31 1.93
CA GLU A 406 1.93 -0.13 1.90
C GLU A 406 1.56 0.72 0.70
N LEU A 407 0.70 1.72 0.93
CA LEU A 407 0.10 2.51 -0.12
C LEU A 407 1.02 3.63 -0.62
N GLY A 408 0.92 3.94 -1.91
CA GLY A 408 1.59 5.08 -2.50
C GLY A 408 3.11 5.00 -2.50
N ARG A 409 3.72 6.16 -2.71
CA ARG A 409 5.15 6.35 -2.91
C ARG A 409 5.78 7.25 -1.85
N GLU A 410 4.97 7.93 -1.03
CA GLU A 410 5.43 8.85 0.00
C GLU A 410 4.57 8.78 1.29
N PHE A 411 5.16 9.17 2.42
CA PHE A 411 4.41 9.29 3.69
C PHE A 411 3.37 10.42 3.62
N PHE A 412 3.78 11.57 3.06
CA PHE A 412 2.95 12.75 2.80
C PHE A 412 2.67 12.87 1.30
N GLU A 413 1.94 11.87 0.79
CA GLU A 413 1.63 11.75 -0.64
C GLU A 413 0.81 12.94 -1.17
N HIS A 414 1.12 13.39 -2.39
CA HIS A 414 0.41 14.49 -3.01
C HIS A 414 -1.07 14.12 -3.30
N CYS A 415 -1.98 15.08 -3.09
CA CYS A 415 -3.43 14.84 -3.25
C CYS A 415 -3.82 14.33 -4.63
N GLY A 416 -3.20 14.85 -5.68
CA GLY A 416 -3.46 14.40 -7.06
C GLY A 416 -3.16 12.90 -7.26
N ASN A 417 -2.07 12.39 -6.68
CA ASN A 417 -1.73 10.97 -6.75
C ASN A 417 -2.70 10.13 -5.93
N PHE A 418 -3.04 10.60 -4.72
CA PHE A 418 -3.96 9.89 -3.85
C PHE A 418 -5.35 9.75 -4.44
N GLU A 419 -5.93 10.84 -4.93
CA GLU A 419 -7.29 10.88 -5.43
C GLU A 419 -7.41 10.35 -6.86
N GLY A 420 -6.38 10.54 -7.70
CA GLY A 420 -6.38 10.10 -9.10
C GLY A 420 -6.00 8.62 -9.29
N GLU A 421 -5.09 8.09 -8.48
CA GLU A 421 -4.49 6.76 -8.71
C GLU A 421 -4.65 5.83 -7.49
N ILE A 422 -4.13 6.24 -6.33
CA ILE A 422 -3.91 5.33 -5.19
C ILE A 422 -5.24 4.89 -4.57
N PHE A 423 -6.12 5.83 -4.21
CA PHE A 423 -7.39 5.52 -3.58
C PHE A 423 -8.35 4.78 -4.51
N PRO A 424 -8.58 5.19 -5.78
CA PRO A 424 -9.46 4.45 -6.68
C PRO A 424 -9.05 2.98 -6.88
N ASN A 425 -7.75 2.70 -6.99
CA ASN A 425 -7.25 1.34 -7.17
C ASN A 425 -7.27 0.54 -5.86
N THR A 426 -6.92 1.17 -4.74
CA THR A 426 -7.05 0.57 -3.40
C THR A 426 -8.50 0.24 -3.08
N LEU A 427 -9.45 1.11 -3.47
CA LEU A 427 -10.87 0.88 -3.30
C LEU A 427 -11.36 -0.39 -4.01
N LYS A 428 -10.93 -0.63 -5.26
CA LYS A 428 -11.24 -1.88 -5.99
C LYS A 428 -10.71 -3.10 -5.22
N SER A 429 -9.48 -3.02 -4.70
CA SER A 429 -8.86 -4.05 -3.87
C SER A 429 -9.65 -4.30 -2.58
N LEU A 430 -10.06 -3.25 -1.86
CA LEU A 430 -10.84 -3.37 -0.61
C LEU A 430 -12.26 -3.90 -0.84
N ILE A 431 -12.90 -3.59 -1.98
CA ILE A 431 -14.18 -4.19 -2.37
C ILE A 431 -14.01 -5.70 -2.60
N TYR A 432 -12.93 -6.12 -3.28
CA TYR A 432 -12.62 -7.54 -3.45
C TYR A 432 -12.32 -8.23 -2.11
N ALA A 433 -11.51 -7.61 -1.25
CA ALA A 433 -11.22 -8.05 0.11
C ALA A 433 -12.50 -8.32 0.93
N ALA A 434 -13.43 -7.35 0.94
CA ALA A 434 -14.71 -7.51 1.61
C ALA A 434 -15.52 -8.68 1.03
N LYS A 435 -15.46 -8.91 -0.29
CA LYS A 435 -16.15 -10.05 -0.93
C LYS A 435 -15.57 -11.39 -0.52
N VAL A 436 -14.26 -11.53 -0.32
CA VAL A 436 -13.64 -12.82 0.03
C VAL A 436 -13.65 -13.15 1.53
N ALA A 437 -13.86 -12.16 2.41
CA ALA A 437 -13.75 -12.29 3.88
C ALA A 437 -14.57 -13.43 4.54
N LYS A 438 -15.51 -14.07 3.81
CA LYS A 438 -16.20 -15.29 4.29
C LYS A 438 -15.29 -16.50 4.41
N ALA A 439 -14.33 -16.66 3.50
CA ALA A 439 -13.39 -17.78 3.46
C ALA A 439 -12.20 -17.38 2.56
N PRO A 440 -11.38 -16.41 2.99
CA PRO A 440 -10.32 -15.80 2.17
C PRO A 440 -9.31 -16.81 1.62
N TYR A 441 -8.94 -17.85 2.37
CA TYR A 441 -8.00 -18.88 1.89
C TYR A 441 -8.54 -19.74 0.75
N LYS A 442 -9.86 -19.79 0.59
CA LYS A 442 -10.54 -20.64 -0.40
C LYS A 442 -11.13 -19.85 -1.55
N ILE A 443 -11.94 -18.83 -1.26
CA ILE A 443 -12.67 -18.06 -2.29
C ILE A 443 -11.69 -17.34 -3.23
N SER A 444 -10.55 -16.92 -2.70
CA SER A 444 -9.50 -16.26 -3.48
C SER A 444 -8.91 -17.15 -4.58
N GLY A 445 -9.11 -18.47 -4.57
CA GLY A 445 -8.59 -19.36 -5.60
C GLY A 445 -9.48 -19.54 -6.84
N GLY A 446 -10.65 -18.88 -6.94
CA GLY A 446 -11.55 -19.04 -8.09
C GLY A 446 -11.67 -17.79 -8.95
N PRO A 447 -12.07 -17.86 -10.23
CA PRO A 447 -11.79 -16.79 -11.19
C PRO A 447 -12.37 -15.41 -10.88
N GLN A 448 -11.67 -14.36 -11.27
CA GLN A 448 -12.11 -12.97 -11.22
C GLN A 448 -12.93 -12.59 -12.45
N ILE A 449 -13.88 -11.66 -12.26
CA ILE A 449 -14.66 -11.08 -13.34
C ILE A 449 -14.34 -9.59 -13.34
N LEU A 450 -13.81 -9.12 -14.46
CA LEU A 450 -13.43 -7.73 -14.69
C LEU A 450 -14.23 -7.17 -15.86
N ASP A 451 -14.33 -5.84 -15.91
CA ASP A 451 -15.00 -5.12 -17.00
C ASP A 451 -16.42 -5.63 -17.29
N TYR A 452 -17.16 -6.02 -16.24
CA TYR A 452 -18.55 -6.46 -16.37
C TYR A 452 -19.45 -5.29 -16.77
N LYS A 453 -19.87 -5.26 -18.03
CA LYS A 453 -20.74 -4.23 -18.62
C LYS A 453 -22.08 -4.80 -19.12
N LEU A 454 -23.06 -3.91 -19.21
CA LEU A 454 -24.35 -4.13 -19.86
C LEU A 454 -24.46 -3.10 -21.00
N GLU A 455 -23.72 -3.36 -22.08
CA GLU A 455 -23.67 -2.46 -23.24
C GLU A 455 -25.07 -2.29 -23.83
N GLY A 456 -25.51 -1.05 -24.02
CA GLY A 456 -26.85 -0.70 -24.49
C GLY A 456 -27.87 -0.38 -23.38
N ALA A 457 -27.59 -0.70 -22.12
CA ALA A 457 -28.46 -0.37 -20.99
C ALA A 457 -27.89 0.71 -20.07
N GLY A 458 -26.67 0.48 -19.58
CA GLY A 458 -26.04 1.33 -18.58
C GLY A 458 -26.79 1.44 -17.27
N ASN A 459 -26.95 2.67 -16.77
CA ASN A 459 -27.59 2.97 -15.48
C ASN A 459 -29.02 3.53 -15.58
N VAL A 460 -29.58 3.64 -16.77
CA VAL A 460 -30.94 4.18 -16.99
C VAL A 460 -31.98 3.05 -17.11
N ALA A 461 -33.25 3.43 -17.09
CA ALA A 461 -34.33 2.51 -17.46
C ALA A 461 -34.42 2.40 -18.98
N ILE A 462 -34.72 1.20 -19.48
CA ILE A 462 -34.83 0.91 -20.90
C ILE A 462 -36.12 0.10 -21.18
N PRO A 463 -36.69 0.18 -22.39
CA PRO A 463 -37.82 -0.67 -22.77
C PRO A 463 -37.43 -2.15 -22.84
N PRO A 464 -38.39 -3.08 -22.65
CA PRO A 464 -38.18 -4.48 -22.94
C PRO A 464 -37.73 -4.69 -24.40
N GLY A 465 -36.89 -5.69 -24.61
CA GLY A 465 -36.37 -6.05 -25.93
C GLY A 465 -35.31 -5.08 -26.46
N THR A 466 -34.91 -4.06 -25.69
CA THR A 466 -33.74 -3.24 -26.00
C THR A 466 -32.52 -4.16 -26.14
N PRO A 467 -31.74 -4.08 -27.24
CA PRO A 467 -30.54 -4.90 -27.40
C PRO A 467 -29.51 -4.60 -26.31
N ILE A 468 -29.24 -5.59 -25.46
CA ILE A 468 -28.22 -5.49 -24.41
C ILE A 468 -27.18 -6.55 -24.63
N ASN A 469 -25.93 -6.14 -24.68
CA ASN A 469 -24.82 -7.08 -24.71
C ASN A 469 -24.12 -7.13 -23.36
N LEU A 470 -24.07 -8.33 -22.78
CA LEU A 470 -23.37 -8.58 -21.55
C LEU A 470 -21.93 -8.97 -21.87
N THR A 471 -21.00 -8.07 -21.56
CA THR A 471 -19.56 -8.28 -21.76
C THR A 471 -18.82 -8.34 -20.42
N ALA A 472 -17.83 -9.22 -20.33
CA ALA A 472 -16.93 -9.31 -19.18
C ALA A 472 -15.68 -10.13 -19.52
N GLY A 473 -14.53 -9.74 -18.97
CA GLY A 473 -13.35 -10.60 -18.95
C GLY A 473 -13.32 -11.48 -17.71
N ILE A 474 -12.99 -12.76 -17.90
CA ILE A 474 -12.92 -13.77 -16.84
C ILE A 474 -11.49 -14.25 -16.71
N TYR A 475 -10.88 -14.03 -15.56
CA TYR A 475 -9.44 -14.20 -15.36
C TYR A 475 -9.19 -15.02 -14.12
N ASP A 476 -8.60 -16.20 -14.26
CA ASP A 476 -8.06 -16.93 -13.11
C ASP A 476 -6.63 -16.52 -12.76
N ASP A 477 -5.91 -15.96 -13.73
CA ASP A 477 -4.54 -15.44 -13.63
C ASP A 477 -4.44 -13.93 -13.37
N PHE A 478 -5.54 -13.30 -12.91
CA PHE A 478 -5.51 -11.89 -12.52
C PHE A 478 -4.70 -11.67 -11.24
N PHE A 479 -3.39 -11.48 -11.43
CA PHE A 479 -2.41 -11.29 -10.37
C PHE A 479 -1.65 -9.98 -10.55
N GLY A 480 -1.13 -9.44 -9.44
CA GLY A 480 -0.15 -8.36 -9.46
C GLY A 480 1.14 -8.77 -10.18
N ARG A 481 2.03 -7.80 -10.39
CA ARG A 481 3.33 -8.04 -11.02
C ARG A 481 4.10 -9.11 -10.24
N GLN A 482 4.66 -10.10 -10.95
CA GLN A 482 5.63 -11.00 -10.34
C GLN A 482 6.84 -10.19 -9.89
N THR A 483 7.12 -10.22 -8.58
CA THR A 483 8.22 -9.48 -7.97
C THR A 483 9.16 -10.45 -7.29
N TYR A 484 8.90 -10.81 -6.03
CA TYR A 484 9.83 -11.60 -5.21
C TYR A 484 9.41 -13.05 -5.02
N THR A 485 8.12 -13.32 -5.14
CA THR A 485 7.56 -14.66 -5.03
C THR A 485 6.96 -15.07 -6.37
N PRO A 486 7.04 -16.36 -6.74
CA PRO A 486 6.34 -16.86 -7.92
C PRO A 486 4.85 -16.54 -7.84
N LEU A 487 4.23 -16.28 -9.00
CA LEU A 487 2.79 -16.14 -9.06
C LEU A 487 2.11 -17.47 -8.69
N PRO A 488 0.92 -17.43 -8.05
CA PRO A 488 0.13 -18.61 -7.81
C PRO A 488 -0.25 -19.30 -9.14
N PRO A 489 -0.45 -20.63 -9.16
CA PRO A 489 -0.90 -21.31 -10.36
C PRO A 489 -2.32 -20.86 -10.74
N SER A 490 -2.55 -20.61 -12.03
CA SER A 490 -3.88 -20.36 -12.57
C SER A 490 -4.49 -21.64 -13.16
N GLN A 491 -5.80 -21.63 -13.30
CA GLN A 491 -6.63 -22.73 -13.80
C GLN A 491 -7.46 -22.27 -14.97
N ALA A 492 -7.67 -23.15 -15.94
CA ALA A 492 -8.63 -22.88 -17.01
C ALA A 492 -10.03 -22.62 -16.43
N ILE A 493 -10.75 -21.67 -17.03
CA ILE A 493 -12.15 -21.43 -16.72
C ILE A 493 -12.96 -22.63 -17.20
N LYS A 494 -14.01 -23.00 -16.47
CA LYS A 494 -14.90 -24.12 -16.82
C LYS A 494 -16.30 -23.67 -17.21
N LYS A 495 -16.83 -22.66 -16.50
CA LYS A 495 -18.16 -22.10 -16.78
C LYS A 495 -18.41 -20.77 -16.10
N VAL A 496 -19.21 -19.94 -16.78
CA VAL A 496 -19.83 -18.74 -16.22
C VAL A 496 -21.34 -18.95 -16.04
N LYS A 497 -21.89 -18.42 -14.94
CA LYS A 497 -23.32 -18.42 -14.66
C LYS A 497 -23.83 -17.02 -14.41
N LEU A 498 -24.98 -16.71 -14.99
CA LEU A 498 -25.78 -15.53 -14.69
C LEU A 498 -26.99 -15.92 -13.83
N ILE A 499 -27.20 -15.16 -12.76
CA ILE A 499 -28.37 -15.27 -11.88
C ILE A 499 -29.13 -13.96 -11.99
N ILE A 500 -30.39 -14.04 -12.40
CA ILE A 500 -31.25 -12.88 -12.57
C ILE A 500 -32.26 -12.86 -11.43
N LYS A 501 -32.32 -11.71 -10.75
CA LYS A 501 -33.28 -11.47 -9.68
C LYS A 501 -34.14 -10.26 -9.96
N LYS A 502 -35.46 -10.40 -9.85
CA LYS A 502 -36.38 -9.26 -9.90
C LYS A 502 -36.68 -8.78 -8.48
N GLN A 503 -36.64 -7.47 -8.28
CA GLN A 503 -36.93 -6.86 -6.99
C GLN A 503 -38.37 -7.20 -6.56
N GLY A 504 -38.54 -7.78 -5.37
CA GLY A 504 -39.85 -8.21 -4.85
C GLY A 504 -40.17 -9.68 -5.10
N GLU A 505 -39.66 -10.26 -6.18
CA GLU A 505 -39.98 -11.65 -6.59
C GLU A 505 -38.83 -12.65 -6.33
N GLY A 506 -37.61 -12.15 -6.12
CA GLY A 506 -36.46 -13.01 -5.84
C GLY A 506 -35.78 -13.48 -7.13
N ILE A 507 -35.41 -14.76 -7.22
CA ILE A 507 -34.69 -15.30 -8.39
C ILE A 507 -35.72 -15.70 -9.44
N VAL A 508 -35.63 -15.09 -10.61
CA VAL A 508 -36.51 -15.38 -11.74
C VAL A 508 -35.83 -16.27 -12.79
N GLN A 509 -34.50 -16.20 -12.93
CA GLN A 509 -33.78 -17.00 -13.92
C GLN A 509 -32.37 -17.39 -13.49
N ARG A 510 -31.89 -18.51 -14.07
CA ARG A 510 -30.51 -18.98 -13.98
C ARG A 510 -30.03 -19.43 -15.35
N LEU A 511 -28.97 -18.80 -15.84
CA LEU A 511 -28.40 -19.09 -17.14
C LEU A 511 -26.97 -19.60 -16.99
N LYS A 512 -26.61 -20.60 -17.80
CA LYS A 512 -25.21 -20.94 -18.09
C LYS A 512 -24.86 -20.15 -19.35
N LEU A 513 -23.86 -19.29 -19.26
CA LEU A 513 -23.46 -18.46 -20.39
C LEU A 513 -22.39 -19.20 -21.24
N PRO A 514 -22.39 -19.01 -22.56
CA PRO A 514 -21.33 -19.51 -23.44
C PRO A 514 -20.05 -18.67 -23.31
N ALA A 515 -18.91 -19.28 -23.62
CA ALA A 515 -17.68 -18.52 -23.86
C ALA A 515 -17.77 -17.78 -25.19
N ALA A 516 -17.07 -16.65 -25.34
CA ALA A 516 -17.09 -15.85 -26.56
C ALA A 516 -16.56 -16.61 -27.79
N ASP A 517 -15.58 -17.50 -27.60
CA ASP A 517 -15.00 -18.36 -28.62
C ASP A 517 -15.67 -19.76 -28.71
N GLY A 518 -16.70 -19.99 -27.89
CA GLY A 518 -17.51 -21.20 -27.87
C GLY A 518 -17.12 -22.24 -26.81
N ILE A 519 -15.95 -22.17 -26.18
CA ILE A 519 -15.52 -23.11 -25.14
C ILE A 519 -14.76 -22.40 -24.01
N TYR A 520 -14.96 -22.83 -22.76
CA TYR A 520 -14.10 -22.37 -21.67
C TYR A 520 -12.97 -23.40 -21.48
N ASP A 521 -11.75 -23.04 -21.82
CA ASP A 521 -10.57 -23.90 -21.75
C ASP A 521 -9.24 -23.17 -21.43
N SER A 522 -9.27 -21.85 -21.28
CA SER A 522 -8.12 -20.99 -20.98
C SER A 522 -8.24 -20.37 -19.57
N PRO A 523 -7.13 -19.98 -18.91
CA PRO A 523 -7.16 -19.16 -17.69
C PRO A 523 -7.74 -17.76 -17.89
N GLN A 524 -7.73 -17.27 -19.13
CA GLN A 524 -8.32 -16.00 -19.54
C GLN A 524 -9.38 -16.25 -20.59
N GLU A 525 -10.58 -15.74 -20.34
CA GLU A 525 -11.74 -15.95 -21.19
C GLU A 525 -12.53 -14.68 -21.34
N GLN A 526 -13.23 -14.56 -22.46
CA GLN A 526 -14.16 -13.45 -22.69
C GLN A 526 -15.60 -13.94 -22.69
N LEU A 527 -16.47 -13.11 -22.14
CA LEU A 527 -17.91 -13.29 -22.20
C LEU A 527 -18.48 -12.22 -23.13
N ASN A 528 -19.30 -12.66 -24.07
CA ASN A 528 -20.08 -11.82 -24.96
C ASN A 528 -21.44 -12.49 -25.14
N TYR A 529 -22.48 -11.95 -24.53
CA TYR A 529 -23.80 -12.58 -24.48
C TYR A 529 -24.92 -11.56 -24.71
N ALA A 530 -25.66 -11.71 -25.81
CA ALA A 530 -26.87 -10.96 -26.07
C ALA A 530 -27.97 -11.36 -25.08
N LEU A 531 -28.34 -10.44 -24.20
CA LEU A 531 -29.37 -10.64 -23.19
C LEU A 531 -30.74 -10.27 -23.78
N ASP A 532 -31.62 -11.26 -23.90
CA ASP A 532 -33.00 -11.06 -24.31
C ASP A 532 -33.86 -10.60 -23.12
N THR A 533 -34.36 -9.38 -23.22
CA THR A 533 -35.26 -8.74 -22.24
C THR A 533 -36.67 -8.53 -22.78
N SER A 534 -37.02 -9.10 -23.94
CA SER A 534 -38.29 -8.84 -24.64
C SER A 534 -39.53 -9.20 -23.79
N ASP A 535 -39.41 -10.25 -22.99
CA ASP A 535 -40.49 -10.75 -22.12
C ASP A 535 -40.36 -10.27 -20.66
N TRP A 536 -39.53 -9.25 -20.40
CA TRP A 536 -39.34 -8.75 -19.02
C TRP A 536 -40.33 -7.63 -18.74
N ASP A 537 -41.16 -7.80 -17.70
CA ASP A 537 -42.02 -6.71 -17.23
C ASP A 537 -41.20 -5.59 -16.57
N ASP A 538 -41.82 -4.43 -16.45
CA ASP A 538 -41.36 -3.29 -15.67
C ASP A 538 -40.79 -3.68 -14.31
N GLY A 539 -39.66 -3.07 -13.99
CA GLY A 539 -39.05 -3.14 -12.68
C GLY A 539 -37.54 -3.28 -12.69
N ARG A 540 -36.99 -3.42 -11.48
CA ARG A 540 -35.54 -3.50 -11.28
C ARG A 540 -35.08 -4.94 -11.13
N TYR A 541 -34.09 -5.29 -11.95
CA TYR A 541 -33.41 -6.55 -11.96
C TYR A 541 -31.99 -6.41 -11.41
N THR A 542 -31.51 -7.45 -10.73
CA THR A 542 -30.11 -7.62 -10.32
C THR A 542 -29.54 -8.80 -11.08
N LEU A 543 -28.56 -8.52 -11.94
CA LEU A 543 -27.88 -9.49 -12.78
C LEU A 543 -26.57 -9.84 -12.07
N ILE A 544 -26.42 -11.08 -11.63
CA ILE A 544 -25.28 -11.55 -10.81
C ILE A 544 -24.48 -12.58 -11.58
N LEU A 545 -23.26 -12.24 -11.95
CA LEU A 545 -22.29 -13.13 -12.56
C LEU A 545 -21.43 -13.85 -11.53
N LYS A 546 -21.02 -15.05 -11.89
CA LYS A 546 -19.96 -15.81 -11.21
C LYS A 546 -19.32 -16.83 -12.16
N ALA A 547 -18.03 -17.06 -11.98
CA ALA A 547 -17.25 -18.01 -12.76
C ALA A 547 -16.72 -19.15 -11.87
N GLN A 548 -16.51 -20.31 -12.49
CA GLN A 548 -15.90 -21.49 -11.89
C GLN A 548 -14.77 -21.97 -12.79
N ASP A 549 -13.65 -22.37 -12.20
CA ASP A 549 -12.52 -22.98 -12.90
C ASP A 549 -12.70 -24.50 -13.09
N VAL A 550 -11.68 -25.14 -13.69
CA VAL A 550 -11.65 -26.60 -13.91
C VAL A 550 -11.56 -27.41 -12.61
N THR A 551 -10.97 -26.86 -11.55
CA THR A 551 -10.87 -27.50 -10.22
C THR A 551 -12.19 -27.53 -9.47
N GLY A 552 -13.16 -26.71 -9.91
CA GLY A 552 -14.46 -26.57 -9.28
C GLY A 552 -14.53 -25.43 -8.27
N GLN A 553 -13.49 -24.60 -8.17
CA GLN A 553 -13.44 -23.43 -7.33
C GLN A 553 -14.25 -22.28 -7.95
N TRP A 554 -15.15 -21.71 -7.16
CA TRP A 554 -15.93 -20.53 -7.56
C TRP A 554 -15.23 -19.26 -7.09
N GLY A 555 -15.15 -18.27 -7.98
CA GLY A 555 -14.75 -16.92 -7.62
C GLY A 555 -15.85 -16.13 -6.91
N VAL A 556 -15.56 -14.87 -6.64
CA VAL A 556 -16.55 -13.94 -6.07
C VAL A 556 -17.65 -13.61 -7.08
N LYS A 557 -18.76 -13.05 -6.58
CA LYS A 557 -19.87 -12.61 -7.42
C LYS A 557 -19.71 -11.14 -7.78
N TYR A 558 -20.12 -10.78 -8.98
CA TYR A 558 -20.23 -9.40 -9.43
C TYR A 558 -21.65 -9.16 -9.93
N ALA A 559 -22.17 -7.98 -9.66
CA ALA A 559 -23.54 -7.66 -9.99
C ALA A 559 -23.68 -6.30 -10.69
N LYS A 560 -24.68 -6.21 -11.55
CA LYS A 560 -25.19 -4.97 -12.14
C LYS A 560 -26.70 -4.87 -11.91
N TYR A 561 -27.21 -3.65 -11.81
CA TYR A 561 -28.65 -3.42 -11.88
C TYR A 561 -29.04 -3.19 -13.34
N LEU A 562 -30.27 -3.58 -13.66
CA LEU A 562 -30.94 -3.25 -14.91
C LEU A 562 -32.36 -2.84 -14.55
N THR A 563 -32.86 -1.74 -15.13
CA THR A 563 -34.26 -1.33 -14.92
C THR A 563 -34.96 -1.43 -16.27
N ILE A 564 -36.02 -2.22 -16.31
CA ILE A 564 -36.93 -2.29 -17.45
C ILE A 564 -38.12 -1.37 -17.16
N ASP A 565 -38.48 -0.56 -18.16
CA ASP A 565 -39.57 0.41 -18.11
C ASP A 565 -40.10 0.61 -19.54
N ASP A 566 -41.34 0.18 -19.80
CA ASP A 566 -42.02 0.29 -21.09
C ASP A 566 -42.08 1.74 -21.61
N ASP A 567 -42.07 2.73 -20.72
CA ASP A 567 -42.17 4.16 -21.07
C ASP A 567 -40.80 4.81 -21.35
N ALA A 568 -39.68 4.07 -21.26
CA ALA A 568 -38.34 4.62 -21.50
C ALA A 568 -38.06 4.88 -23.01
N SER A 569 -37.25 5.91 -23.33
CA SER A 569 -36.95 6.24 -24.73
C SER A 569 -35.84 5.36 -25.33
N THR A 570 -36.01 4.87 -26.57
CA THR A 570 -35.16 3.86 -27.25
C THR A 570 -33.87 4.35 -27.94
N GLN A 571 -33.41 5.59 -27.74
CA GLN A 571 -32.22 6.12 -28.44
C GLN A 571 -31.21 6.71 -27.47
N ASN A 572 -30.15 5.95 -27.20
CA ASN A 572 -28.88 6.44 -26.70
C ASN A 572 -27.78 5.94 -27.65
N GLN A 573 -26.94 6.83 -28.16
CA GLN A 573 -25.81 6.50 -29.02
C GLN A 573 -24.52 6.42 -28.20
N ALA A 574 -23.45 5.88 -28.79
CA ALA A 574 -22.15 5.93 -28.13
C ALA A 574 -21.60 7.36 -28.17
N PRO A 575 -20.88 7.80 -27.12
CA PRO A 575 -20.25 9.10 -27.12
C PRO A 575 -19.12 9.16 -28.15
N VAL A 576 -18.69 10.37 -28.50
CA VAL A 576 -17.50 10.63 -29.32
C VAL A 576 -16.44 11.26 -28.42
N ALA A 577 -15.31 10.57 -28.25
CA ALA A 577 -14.19 11.05 -27.47
C ALA A 577 -13.33 12.04 -28.27
N ASP A 578 -13.13 13.25 -27.76
CA ASP A 578 -12.25 14.24 -28.36
C ASP A 578 -11.57 15.12 -27.30
N PHE A 579 -10.36 15.60 -27.60
CA PHE A 579 -9.64 16.52 -26.73
C PHE A 579 -8.60 17.38 -27.45
N THR A 580 -8.20 18.46 -26.76
CA THR A 580 -7.10 19.34 -27.14
C THR A 580 -6.10 19.52 -26.00
N PRO A 581 -4.79 19.35 -26.24
CA PRO A 581 -3.74 19.72 -25.28
C PRO A 581 -3.30 21.18 -25.46
N THR A 582 -2.90 21.82 -24.37
CA THR A 582 -2.13 23.07 -24.36
C THR A 582 -0.95 22.90 -23.43
N CYS A 583 0.27 22.86 -23.98
CA CYS A 583 1.48 22.60 -23.21
C CYS A 583 2.36 23.86 -23.16
N THR A 584 2.89 24.16 -21.98
CA THR A 584 3.90 25.18 -21.72
C THR A 584 4.96 24.55 -20.83
N TYR A 585 6.20 24.47 -21.32
CA TYR A 585 7.41 23.93 -20.67
C TYR A 585 7.19 23.21 -19.32
N GLY A 586 7.08 21.88 -19.36
CA GLY A 586 6.88 21.04 -18.18
C GLY A 586 5.46 21.00 -17.60
N THR A 587 4.48 21.65 -18.22
CA THR A 587 3.07 21.57 -17.81
C THR A 587 2.14 21.53 -19.03
N CYS A 588 1.25 20.54 -19.07
CA CYS A 588 0.22 20.39 -20.09
C CYS A 588 -1.18 20.42 -19.49
N GLN A 589 -2.05 21.25 -20.04
CA GLN A 589 -3.49 21.20 -19.78
C GLN A 589 -4.17 20.40 -20.88
N PHE A 590 -4.93 19.38 -20.50
CA PHE A 590 -5.75 18.60 -21.43
C PHE A 590 -7.22 18.94 -21.23
N ASP A 591 -7.93 19.23 -22.31
CA ASP A 591 -9.33 19.62 -22.31
C ASP A 591 -10.16 18.70 -23.21
N ALA A 592 -11.04 17.89 -22.60
CA ALA A 592 -11.96 16.98 -23.30
C ALA A 592 -13.35 17.59 -23.58
N SER A 593 -13.55 18.89 -23.39
CA SER A 593 -14.86 19.55 -23.60
C SER A 593 -15.41 19.46 -25.04
N LYS A 594 -14.59 19.02 -26.00
CA LYS A 594 -15.03 18.72 -27.38
C LYS A 594 -15.66 17.34 -27.54
N SER A 595 -15.58 16.48 -26.53
CA SER A 595 -16.28 15.21 -26.54
C SER A 595 -17.79 15.44 -26.56
N THR A 596 -18.52 14.66 -27.35
CA THR A 596 -19.96 14.86 -27.56
C THR A 596 -20.72 13.58 -27.32
N ASP A 597 -21.98 13.71 -26.92
CA ASP A 597 -22.90 12.60 -26.78
C ASP A 597 -24.34 13.05 -27.08
N ASP A 598 -25.25 12.12 -27.39
CA ASP A 598 -26.65 12.47 -27.65
C ASP A 598 -27.44 12.76 -26.36
N LYS A 599 -26.89 12.37 -25.20
CA LYS A 599 -27.40 12.71 -23.86
C LYS A 599 -26.31 13.40 -23.01
N PRO A 600 -26.69 14.26 -22.05
CA PRO A 600 -25.72 14.84 -21.11
C PRO A 600 -25.25 13.80 -20.08
N GLY A 601 -24.06 14.00 -19.51
CA GLY A 601 -23.57 13.19 -18.38
C GLY A 601 -22.28 12.43 -18.61
N LEU A 602 -21.42 12.89 -19.52
CA LEU A 602 -20.14 12.27 -19.82
C LEU A 602 -19.21 12.21 -18.58
N LYS A 603 -18.53 11.07 -18.44
CA LYS A 603 -17.42 10.87 -17.52
C LYS A 603 -16.12 10.71 -18.31
N TYR A 604 -15.04 11.25 -17.76
CA TYR A 604 -13.75 11.34 -18.43
C TYR A 604 -12.66 10.68 -17.60
N ARG A 605 -11.89 9.78 -18.22
CA ARG A 605 -10.67 9.20 -17.65
C ARG A 605 -9.53 9.36 -18.64
N TRP A 606 -8.36 9.68 -18.12
CA TRP A 606 -7.15 9.92 -18.90
C TRP A 606 -6.06 8.99 -18.45
N PHE A 607 -5.22 8.53 -19.37
CA PHE A 607 -3.99 7.79 -19.05
C PHE A 607 -2.83 8.49 -19.75
N ILE A 608 -1.88 9.03 -19.00
CA ILE A 608 -0.77 9.84 -19.51
C ILE A 608 0.55 9.33 -18.95
N GLY A 609 1.55 9.14 -19.81
CA GLY A 609 2.91 8.74 -19.39
C GLY A 609 3.70 8.15 -20.55
N SER A 610 4.71 7.33 -20.29
CA SER A 610 5.50 6.65 -21.31
C SER A 610 4.77 5.40 -21.85
N GLU A 611 5.44 4.68 -22.76
CA GLU A 611 4.94 3.39 -23.26
C GLU A 611 4.83 2.34 -22.13
N THR A 612 5.74 2.40 -21.16
CA THR A 612 5.88 1.42 -20.08
C THR A 612 5.22 1.84 -18.76
N TYR A 613 4.91 3.13 -18.58
CA TYR A 613 4.29 3.65 -17.36
C TYR A 613 3.28 4.75 -17.69
N ARG A 614 2.03 4.61 -17.26
CA ARG A 614 0.95 5.61 -17.46
C ARG A 614 0.20 5.86 -16.17
N GLN A 615 -0.01 7.12 -15.85
CA GLN A 615 -0.79 7.59 -14.70
C GLN A 615 -2.23 7.89 -15.13
N GLU A 616 -3.20 7.48 -14.32
CA GLU A 616 -4.63 7.74 -14.56
C GLU A 616 -5.06 9.07 -13.93
N TYR A 617 -5.87 9.86 -14.65
CA TYR A 617 -6.50 11.08 -14.17
C TYR A 617 -8.00 11.06 -14.50
N SER A 618 -8.80 11.84 -13.77
CA SER A 618 -10.24 11.95 -14.02
C SER A 618 -10.70 13.40 -14.03
N GLY A 619 -11.65 13.72 -14.90
CA GLY A 619 -12.20 15.07 -15.05
C GLY A 619 -12.23 15.51 -16.51
N GLU A 620 -13.15 16.40 -16.86
CA GLU A 620 -13.25 16.95 -18.22
C GLU A 620 -11.98 17.70 -18.64
N LYS A 621 -11.34 18.36 -17.66
CA LYS A 621 -10.07 19.05 -17.83
C LYS A 621 -9.10 18.59 -16.76
N ILE A 622 -7.85 18.38 -17.14
CA ILE A 622 -6.78 17.96 -16.22
C ILE A 622 -5.50 18.77 -16.49
N GLU A 623 -4.67 18.87 -15.47
CA GLU A 623 -3.31 19.40 -15.58
C GLU A 623 -2.32 18.26 -15.34
N TYR A 624 -1.32 18.18 -16.22
CA TYR A 624 -0.24 17.20 -16.18
C TYR A 624 1.09 17.94 -16.10
N VAL A 625 1.80 17.78 -14.99
CA VAL A 625 3.13 18.36 -14.78
C VAL A 625 4.16 17.27 -15.05
N HIS A 626 5.17 17.60 -15.85
CA HIS A 626 6.30 16.72 -16.16
C HIS A 626 7.59 17.52 -16.16
N GLU A 627 8.67 16.93 -15.62
CA GLU A 627 9.96 17.62 -15.56
C GLU A 627 10.86 17.27 -16.76
N MET A 628 10.71 16.04 -17.26
CA MET A 628 11.54 15.49 -18.33
C MET A 628 10.91 15.71 -19.71
N ALA A 629 11.75 16.08 -20.67
CA ALA A 629 11.41 16.00 -22.08
C ALA A 629 11.26 14.54 -22.54
N GLY A 630 10.38 14.26 -23.49
CA GLY A 630 10.25 12.93 -24.09
C GLY A 630 8.90 12.65 -24.73
N THR A 631 8.72 11.42 -25.21
CA THR A 631 7.47 10.96 -25.83
C THR A 631 6.48 10.47 -24.78
N TYR A 632 5.30 11.09 -24.74
CA TYR A 632 4.19 10.77 -23.85
C TYR A 632 2.98 10.25 -24.63
N TYR A 633 2.37 9.19 -24.11
CA TYR A 633 1.17 8.53 -24.61
C TYR A 633 -0.02 8.98 -23.79
N VAL A 634 -1.02 9.56 -24.46
CA VAL A 634 -2.25 10.07 -23.85
C VAL A 634 -3.43 9.27 -24.36
N THR A 635 -4.21 8.68 -23.45
CA THR A 635 -5.46 7.99 -23.77
C THR A 635 -6.60 8.65 -23.02
N LEU A 636 -7.58 9.16 -23.75
CA LEU A 636 -8.86 9.62 -23.22
C LEU A 636 -9.89 8.50 -23.36
N VAL A 637 -10.59 8.18 -22.28
CA VAL A 637 -11.78 7.33 -22.26
C VAL A 637 -12.96 8.21 -21.84
N VAL A 638 -13.94 8.32 -22.72
CA VAL A 638 -15.22 9.01 -22.47
C VAL A 638 -16.31 7.96 -22.32
N GLU A 639 -17.06 8.04 -21.24
CA GLU A 639 -18.18 7.15 -20.95
C GLU A 639 -19.44 7.99 -20.79
N ASP A 640 -20.52 7.59 -21.46
CA ASP A 640 -21.82 8.25 -21.30
C ASP A 640 -22.52 7.84 -19.99
N ALA A 641 -23.74 8.36 -19.77
CA ALA A 641 -24.56 7.98 -18.61
C ALA A 641 -24.99 6.50 -18.64
N ASN A 642 -24.82 5.85 -19.80
CA ASN A 642 -25.25 4.51 -20.13
C ASN A 642 -24.10 3.49 -20.16
N ASP A 643 -22.94 3.83 -19.59
CA ASP A 643 -21.73 2.98 -19.57
C ASP A 643 -21.23 2.58 -21.00
N ILE A 644 -21.68 3.26 -22.06
CA ILE A 644 -21.12 3.12 -23.41
C ILE A 644 -19.89 4.01 -23.49
N SER A 645 -18.76 3.45 -23.92
CA SER A 645 -17.48 4.15 -23.92
C SER A 645 -16.95 4.39 -25.33
N ALA A 646 -16.31 5.54 -25.53
CA ALA A 646 -15.43 5.82 -26.65
C ALA A 646 -14.02 6.14 -26.16
N VAL A 647 -13.02 5.78 -26.96
CA VAL A 647 -11.61 5.95 -26.61
C VAL A 647 -10.92 6.74 -27.71
N LYS A 648 -10.07 7.69 -27.31
CA LYS A 648 -9.16 8.41 -28.20
C LYS A 648 -7.73 8.30 -27.69
N HIS A 649 -6.81 7.92 -28.56
CA HIS A 649 -5.38 7.88 -28.29
C HIS A 649 -4.66 9.03 -29.00
N ALA A 650 -3.62 9.56 -28.37
CA ALA A 650 -2.65 10.45 -28.99
C ALA A 650 -1.26 10.22 -28.39
N VAL A 651 -0.24 10.64 -29.14
CA VAL A 651 1.17 10.62 -28.72
C VAL A 651 1.72 12.03 -28.89
N PHE A 652 2.44 12.53 -27.90
CA PHE A 652 3.02 13.87 -27.88
C PHE A 652 4.49 13.78 -27.47
N ASP A 653 5.36 14.50 -28.18
CA ASP A 653 6.69 14.79 -27.68
C ASP A 653 6.58 16.08 -26.85
N LEU A 654 6.80 15.96 -25.53
CA LEU A 654 6.69 17.07 -24.61
C LEU A 654 8.08 17.63 -24.29
N ASP A 655 8.19 18.95 -24.24
CA ASP A 655 9.43 19.67 -23.92
C ASP A 655 9.64 19.77 -22.40
N GLY A 656 10.88 19.62 -21.97
CA GLY A 656 11.30 19.68 -20.57
C GLY A 656 12.82 19.59 -20.48
N LYS A 657 13.34 19.18 -19.33
CA LYS A 657 14.78 18.96 -19.16
C LYS A 657 15.22 17.65 -19.82
N TYR A 658 16.41 17.63 -20.41
CA TYR A 658 17.05 16.41 -20.89
C TYR A 658 18.07 15.90 -19.87
N LEU A 659 18.30 14.58 -19.83
CA LEU A 659 19.42 14.04 -19.07
C LEU A 659 20.72 14.28 -19.85
N PRO A 660 21.85 14.52 -19.18
CA PRO A 660 23.14 14.46 -19.84
C PRO A 660 23.41 13.03 -20.32
N ILE A 661 24.25 12.87 -21.34
CA ILE A 661 24.68 11.59 -21.88
C ILE A 661 26.12 11.35 -21.42
N ALA A 662 26.28 10.58 -20.35
CA ALA A 662 27.59 10.15 -19.85
C ALA A 662 28.19 9.05 -20.74
N ASN A 663 29.43 9.26 -21.18
CA ASN A 663 30.20 8.31 -21.98
C ASN A 663 31.70 8.45 -21.70
N PHE A 664 32.43 7.34 -21.67
CA PHE A 664 33.88 7.35 -21.52
C PHE A 664 34.59 6.24 -22.29
N THR A 665 35.89 6.46 -22.51
CA THR A 665 36.83 5.47 -23.04
C THR A 665 37.98 5.26 -22.07
N TYR A 666 38.71 4.15 -22.20
CA TYR A 666 39.85 3.85 -21.33
C TYR A 666 41.00 3.17 -22.09
N GLN A 667 42.22 3.31 -21.55
CA GLN A 667 43.41 2.56 -21.96
C GLN A 667 44.23 2.18 -20.74
N CYS A 668 44.72 0.94 -20.67
CA CYS A 668 45.45 0.42 -19.51
C CYS A 668 46.86 -0.03 -19.86
N SER A 669 47.80 0.22 -18.96
CA SER A 669 49.17 -0.28 -18.98
C SER A 669 49.48 -0.89 -17.61
N ASN A 670 49.56 -2.23 -17.58
CA ASN A 670 49.58 -3.03 -16.34
C ASN A 670 48.39 -2.67 -15.42
N LEU A 671 48.68 -2.29 -14.17
CA LEU A 671 47.69 -1.89 -13.17
C LEU A 671 47.20 -0.45 -13.29
N THR A 672 47.74 0.37 -14.19
CA THR A 672 47.36 1.78 -14.33
C THR A 672 46.53 2.00 -15.60
N CYS A 673 45.36 2.62 -15.46
CA CYS A 673 44.49 2.99 -16.58
C CYS A 673 44.27 4.49 -16.66
N GLU A 674 44.22 5.00 -17.89
CA GLU A 674 43.76 6.33 -18.24
C GLU A 674 42.33 6.27 -18.77
N PHE A 675 41.50 7.21 -18.33
CA PHE A 675 40.09 7.31 -18.63
C PHE A 675 39.80 8.67 -19.28
N ASP A 676 38.93 8.70 -20.29
CA ASP A 676 38.57 9.94 -21.01
C ASP A 676 37.06 10.00 -21.21
N SER A 677 36.40 10.95 -20.52
CA SER A 677 34.95 11.19 -20.60
C SER A 677 34.57 12.32 -21.56
N SER A 678 35.48 12.76 -22.44
CA SER A 678 35.24 13.92 -23.34
C SER A 678 34.09 13.73 -24.33
N SER A 679 33.68 12.48 -24.58
CA SER A 679 32.53 12.14 -25.40
C SER A 679 31.17 12.34 -24.72
N SER A 680 31.15 12.75 -23.45
CA SER A 680 29.90 13.02 -22.74
C SER A 680 29.31 14.36 -23.17
N THR A 681 27.99 14.42 -23.36
CA THR A 681 27.28 15.62 -23.83
C THR A 681 26.06 15.90 -23.00
N ASP A 682 25.56 17.12 -23.01
CA ASP A 682 24.27 17.47 -22.43
C ASP A 682 23.37 18.12 -23.51
N PRO A 683 22.21 17.55 -23.86
CA PRO A 683 21.40 18.02 -24.98
C PRO A 683 20.84 19.44 -24.85
N ASP A 684 20.52 19.89 -23.63
CA ASP A 684 19.93 21.20 -23.35
C ASP A 684 20.80 22.09 -22.43
N GLY A 685 21.96 21.60 -22.02
CA GLY A 685 22.86 22.31 -21.14
C GLY A 685 24.34 21.95 -21.27
N GLN A 686 25.04 21.91 -20.14
CA GLN A 686 26.45 21.59 -19.99
C GLN A 686 26.70 20.70 -18.76
N ILE A 687 27.64 19.76 -18.90
CA ILE A 687 28.08 18.91 -17.78
C ILE A 687 28.93 19.72 -16.80
N THR A 688 28.41 19.95 -15.59
CA THR A 688 29.03 20.73 -14.51
C THR A 688 29.88 19.90 -13.56
N GLU A 689 29.55 18.61 -13.35
CA GLU A 689 30.28 17.74 -12.41
C GLU A 689 30.49 16.33 -12.99
N ARG A 690 31.60 15.71 -12.59
CA ARG A 690 32.07 14.40 -13.06
C ARG A 690 32.53 13.56 -11.89
N LEU A 691 31.92 12.40 -11.73
CA LEU A 691 32.30 11.45 -10.68
C LEU A 691 32.74 10.13 -11.29
N TRP A 692 33.80 9.56 -10.72
CA TRP A 692 34.37 8.29 -11.14
C TRP A 692 34.34 7.28 -9.99
N ASN A 693 33.95 6.06 -10.29
CA ASN A 693 34.06 4.93 -9.38
C ASN A 693 34.86 3.83 -10.06
N PHE A 694 36.02 3.51 -9.50
CA PHE A 694 36.94 2.54 -10.10
C PHE A 694 36.70 1.10 -9.60
N GLY A 695 35.65 0.84 -8.81
CA GLY A 695 35.26 -0.50 -8.41
C GLY A 695 36.13 -1.16 -7.33
N VAL A 696 37.00 -0.40 -6.67
CA VAL A 696 37.94 -0.92 -5.64
C VAL A 696 37.37 -0.84 -4.23
N ASP A 697 36.73 0.29 -3.91
CA ASP A 697 36.10 0.59 -2.62
C ASP A 697 34.64 1.06 -2.78
N GLY A 698 34.15 1.11 -4.03
CA GLY A 698 32.80 1.54 -4.37
C GLY A 698 32.55 3.04 -4.20
N LEU A 699 33.60 3.85 -3.97
CA LEU A 699 33.48 5.29 -3.83
C LEU A 699 33.40 5.99 -5.19
N TYR A 700 32.48 6.94 -5.30
CA TYR A 700 32.48 7.93 -6.39
C TYR A 700 33.35 9.12 -5.96
N LEU A 701 34.41 9.35 -6.71
CA LEU A 701 35.37 10.42 -6.47
C LEU A 701 35.16 11.52 -7.52
N PRO A 702 35.13 12.80 -7.13
CA PRO A 702 35.20 13.89 -8.10
C PRO A 702 36.42 13.74 -8.99
N GLY A 703 36.22 13.90 -10.29
CA GLY A 703 37.30 13.80 -11.27
C GLY A 703 37.12 14.74 -12.45
N ASN A 704 38.14 14.76 -13.28
CA ASN A 704 38.24 15.59 -14.47
C ASN A 704 37.71 14.84 -15.69
N VAL A 705 37.73 15.53 -16.83
CA VAL A 705 37.41 14.93 -18.14
C VAL A 705 38.36 13.78 -18.47
N LYS A 706 39.63 13.89 -18.04
CA LYS A 706 40.62 12.82 -18.14
C LYS A 706 41.11 12.45 -16.76
N GLU A 707 41.10 11.17 -16.44
CA GLU A 707 41.51 10.66 -15.14
C GLU A 707 42.48 9.49 -15.27
N THR A 708 43.33 9.32 -14.26
CA THR A 708 44.28 8.19 -14.20
C THR A 708 44.12 7.48 -12.86
N PHE A 709 43.93 6.17 -12.91
CA PHE A 709 43.75 5.35 -11.71
C PHE A 709 44.64 4.11 -11.74
N THR A 710 45.26 3.79 -10.61
CA THR A 710 46.11 2.60 -10.44
C THR A 710 45.43 1.60 -9.53
N PHE A 711 45.10 0.44 -10.06
CA PHE A 711 44.45 -0.65 -9.36
C PHE A 711 45.43 -1.37 -8.42
N PRO A 712 44.99 -1.82 -7.24
CA PRO A 712 45.88 -2.41 -6.26
C PRO A 712 46.35 -3.83 -6.64
N VAL A 713 45.55 -4.55 -7.43
CA VAL A 713 45.86 -5.91 -7.89
C VAL A 713 45.31 -6.12 -9.31
N ALA A 714 45.86 -7.10 -10.03
CA ALA A 714 45.33 -7.51 -11.32
C ALA A 714 43.94 -8.16 -11.13
N GLY A 715 43.01 -7.89 -12.04
CA GLY A 715 41.63 -8.34 -11.92
C GLY A 715 40.68 -7.62 -12.87
N GLU A 716 39.40 -8.02 -12.81
CA GLU A 716 38.32 -7.34 -13.51
C GLU A 716 37.60 -6.39 -12.54
N TYR A 717 37.43 -5.14 -12.95
CA TYR A 717 36.78 -4.08 -12.17
C TYR A 717 35.62 -3.48 -12.95
N ARG A 718 34.50 -3.22 -12.26
CA ARG A 718 33.41 -2.40 -12.81
C ARG A 718 33.76 -0.93 -12.57
N VAL A 719 34.16 -0.24 -13.62
CA VAL A 719 34.39 1.21 -13.56
C VAL A 719 33.15 1.96 -14.04
N ALA A 720 32.65 2.86 -13.20
CA ALA A 720 31.49 3.68 -13.49
C ALA A 720 31.86 5.17 -13.55
N PHE A 721 31.15 5.89 -14.40
CA PHE A 721 31.31 7.33 -14.61
C PHE A 721 29.94 8.01 -14.58
N VAL A 722 29.85 9.11 -13.85
CA VAL A 722 28.64 9.93 -13.73
C VAL A 722 28.93 11.33 -14.24
N ALA A 723 28.07 11.83 -15.12
CA ALA A 723 28.05 13.22 -15.55
C ALA A 723 26.81 13.92 -14.99
N TYR A 724 27.00 15.03 -14.29
CA TYR A 724 25.94 15.94 -13.84
C TYR A 724 25.89 17.18 -14.73
N ASP A 725 24.69 17.67 -15.04
CA ASP A 725 24.49 18.90 -15.80
C ASP A 725 24.31 20.17 -14.94
N ASN A 726 24.02 21.31 -15.57
CA ASN A 726 23.73 22.59 -14.89
C ASN A 726 22.34 22.66 -14.25
N ASP A 727 21.48 21.70 -14.52
CA ASP A 727 20.13 21.60 -13.97
C ASP A 727 20.06 20.61 -12.80
N GLY A 728 21.19 19.99 -12.46
CA GLY A 728 21.35 19.02 -11.38
C GLY A 728 20.95 17.58 -11.76
N LEU A 729 20.65 17.31 -13.04
CA LEU A 729 20.36 15.97 -13.54
C LEU A 729 21.65 15.24 -13.88
N TYR A 730 21.59 13.91 -13.96
CA TYR A 730 22.77 13.10 -14.24
C TYR A 730 22.49 11.83 -15.03
N HIS A 731 23.55 11.28 -15.61
CA HIS A 731 23.56 9.96 -16.21
C HIS A 731 24.81 9.19 -15.77
N GLU A 732 24.64 7.90 -15.46
CA GLU A 732 25.72 6.98 -15.17
C GLU A 732 25.93 6.04 -16.36
N THR A 733 27.19 5.79 -16.70
CA THR A 733 27.58 4.69 -17.57
C THR A 733 28.68 3.86 -16.90
N PHE A 734 28.85 2.60 -17.30
CA PHE A 734 29.90 1.74 -16.75
C PHE A 734 30.46 0.79 -17.81
N GLN A 735 31.71 0.36 -17.58
CA GLN A 735 32.38 -0.68 -18.37
C GLN A 735 33.13 -1.62 -17.41
N PHE A 736 33.20 -2.91 -17.78
CA PHE A 736 34.08 -3.86 -17.11
C PHE A 736 35.48 -3.77 -17.73
N ILE A 737 36.48 -3.63 -16.87
CA ILE A 737 37.87 -3.37 -17.26
C ILE A 737 38.76 -4.42 -16.63
N THR A 738 39.52 -5.13 -17.45
CA THR A 738 40.53 -6.08 -16.99
C THR A 738 41.90 -5.40 -16.96
N VAL A 739 42.55 -5.41 -15.79
CA VAL A 739 43.92 -4.92 -15.60
C VAL A 739 44.85 -6.08 -15.25
N ASN A 740 46.05 -6.09 -15.84
CA ASN A 740 46.98 -7.21 -15.84
C ASN A 740 48.28 -6.91 -15.09
#